data_AF-A0A258H003-F1
#
_entry.id   AF-A0A258H003-F1
#
_cell.length_a   1.000
_cell.length_b   1.000
_cell.length_c   1.000
_cell.angle_alpha   90.00
_cell.angle_beta   90.00
_cell.angle_gamma   90.00
#
_symmetry.space_group_name_H-M   'P 1'
#
loop_
_entity.id
_entity.type
_entity.pdbx_description
1 polymer ?
#
loop_
_entity_poly.entity_id
_entity_poly.type
_entity_poly.pdbx_seq_one_letter_code
_entity_poly.pdbx_strand_id
1 'polypeptide(L)'
;MATAAHQVTPEEASANPPPEAVVVRFAGDSGDGMQLTGGQFTLSTALAGNDLATFPDFPAEIRAPQGTLFGVSAFQINFGSAAIETAGDAPDVLVAMNPAALKTNVGDLKPGGLIIADEGEFNKRNLDKAKYAANPLEDGSLAKWQLLKLNISQLTLDAVKPFGLGNKEALRCKNMWTLGLALWMFDRERGPLIDWLKTKFAKAPELAEANIAALNAGHAYGETAELGALGIAQVHVPAAPVEPGLYRTVTGAEAISMGLVAGAQLAGLPMFFGGYPITPASAILHYLSRLKEFGVTTFQAEDEIAAIASALGASYAGQLGVTSSSGPGIALKGEAMGLAIMTELPLIIVNSQRGGPSTGLPTKTEQSDLYQAVYGRNGDAPMPVIATRSAADCFDVAIEAVRIATQYMTPVMILTDGYIANAAEPWKVPDMSGYAPFPVTFKTDAPGEGEKFMPYARDEKLARPWVKPGTPGLLHRIGGIEKQVGTGNLDYSADNHQAMTNVRRDKVAGISVPDQVIEQGAPDGKLVVVGWGSTYGPITQAVRRARRKGLDVSHIHIRHIWPMPGNLGDLLKGYEKVLVPEMNTGQLKTVLRDQFLVDARPLNKVSGQPFRIHIRPSTPKDWETDQEVRWCPGCGDYAILKAVQRTMPEIGATPENTVFVSGIGCSSRFPYYMETYGFHTIHGRAPAVATGVKLANPDLDVWIITGDGDGLSIGGNHTMHLLRRNLDCQILLFNNEIYGLTKGQYSPTSREGTRSPSTPFGSVDHPAKPCAFALGSGARFIARGIDVNKNLPSVLKAAHAHKGAAFVEIFQNCIVYNADVFASFVDKANAGHQLWVEHGKPLVFAGGTKGLALDVERLTLKVVDIVDGDVSGVVVHDQTNRALAHMLVEMPFGPFPMALGVIYDDPAPTFESAVVAQNRAASEGKVADLQKLVSKGQTWQVDKEPREA
;
A
#
# COMPACT_ATOMS: atom_id res chain seq x y z
N MET A 1 -18.23 4.27 -15.61
CA MET A 1 -18.18 5.74 -15.38
C MET A 1 -17.00 6.05 -14.46
N ALA A 2 -15.81 6.29 -15.02
CA ALA A 2 -14.60 6.53 -14.22
C ALA A 2 -14.34 8.03 -14.02
N THR A 3 -13.93 8.39 -12.80
CA THR A 3 -13.65 9.75 -12.27
C THR A 3 -14.80 10.77 -12.32
N ALA A 4 -14.75 11.74 -11.40
CA ALA A 4 -15.77 12.81 -11.26
C ALA A 4 -15.36 14.12 -11.95
N ALA A 5 -14.07 14.29 -12.25
CA ALA A 5 -13.51 15.39 -13.04
C ALA A 5 -13.88 15.29 -14.53
N HIS A 6 -13.80 14.08 -15.08
CA HIS A 6 -13.92 13.77 -16.51
C HIS A 6 -14.24 12.29 -16.69
N GLN A 7 -15.07 11.92 -17.67
CA GLN A 7 -15.27 10.51 -18.02
C GLN A 7 -14.12 10.01 -18.88
N VAL A 8 -13.22 9.23 -18.29
CA VAL A 8 -12.10 8.60 -19.01
C VAL A 8 -12.65 7.73 -20.16
N THR A 9 -12.45 8.19 -21.39
CA THR A 9 -12.84 7.46 -22.61
C THR A 9 -12.04 6.16 -22.77
N PRO A 10 -12.49 5.19 -23.59
CA PRO A 10 -11.69 4.00 -23.92
C PRO A 10 -10.31 4.36 -24.51
N GLU A 11 -10.23 5.49 -25.23
CA GLU A 11 -9.01 6.00 -25.83
C GLU A 11 -8.07 6.57 -24.75
N GLU A 12 -8.56 7.39 -23.80
CA GLU A 12 -7.77 7.89 -22.67
C GLU A 12 -7.39 6.79 -21.67
N ALA A 13 -8.21 5.76 -21.51
CA ALA A 13 -7.86 4.57 -20.74
C ALA A 13 -6.72 3.75 -21.37
N SER A 14 -6.47 3.96 -22.67
CA SER A 14 -5.35 3.37 -23.43
C SER A 14 -4.17 4.33 -23.69
N ALA A 15 -4.37 5.64 -23.49
CA ALA A 15 -3.37 6.67 -23.69
C ALA A 15 -2.22 6.57 -22.67
N ASN A 16 -1.04 7.09 -23.05
CA ASN A 16 0.17 7.08 -22.23
C ASN A 16 0.64 8.50 -21.85
N PRO A 17 -0.13 9.29 -21.07
CA PRO A 17 0.44 10.44 -20.39
C PRO A 17 1.40 9.96 -19.27
N PRO A 18 2.59 10.56 -19.11
CA PRO A 18 3.39 10.38 -17.91
C PRO A 18 2.71 11.12 -16.74
N PRO A 19 2.37 10.45 -15.63
CA PRO A 19 1.74 11.13 -14.50
C PRO A 19 2.78 11.90 -13.68
N GLU A 20 2.86 13.22 -13.88
CA GLU A 20 3.27 14.11 -12.80
C GLU A 20 2.12 14.20 -11.79
N ALA A 21 2.17 13.29 -10.82
CA ALA A 21 1.32 13.24 -9.65
C ALA A 21 2.20 13.31 -8.40
N VAL A 22 2.00 14.33 -7.58
CA VAL A 22 2.81 14.61 -6.40
C VAL A 22 2.03 14.26 -5.15
N VAL A 23 2.65 13.48 -4.26
CA VAL A 23 2.08 13.07 -2.98
C VAL A 23 2.73 13.86 -1.85
N VAL A 24 1.97 14.70 -1.15
CA VAL A 24 2.44 15.50 0.00
C VAL A 24 1.78 15.01 1.27
N ARG A 25 2.56 14.78 2.34
CA ARG A 25 2.05 14.39 3.66
C ARG A 25 2.45 15.43 4.72
N PHE A 26 1.46 16.06 5.35
CA PHE A 26 1.65 16.91 6.52
C PHE A 26 1.46 16.09 7.80
N ALA A 27 2.41 16.11 8.72
CA ALA A 27 2.40 15.30 9.94
C ALA A 27 2.83 16.09 11.20
N GLY A 28 2.13 15.84 12.31
CA GLY A 28 2.30 16.56 13.58
C GLY A 28 1.47 15.93 14.70
N ASP A 29 1.39 16.57 15.86
CA ASP A 29 0.55 16.08 16.96
C ASP A 29 -0.95 16.34 16.72
N SER A 30 -1.81 15.50 17.30
CA SER A 30 -3.24 15.77 17.43
C SER A 30 -3.47 17.09 18.19
N GLY A 31 -3.88 18.13 17.44
CA GLY A 31 -4.04 19.50 17.92
C GLY A 31 -3.19 20.55 17.21
N ASP A 32 -2.10 20.15 16.55
CA ASP A 32 -1.19 21.07 15.82
C ASP A 32 -1.78 21.56 14.47
N GLY A 33 -2.98 21.12 14.12
CA GLY A 33 -3.73 21.65 12.96
C GLY A 33 -3.31 21.10 11.60
N MET A 34 -2.62 19.96 11.52
CA MET A 34 -2.21 19.34 10.24
C MET A 34 -3.39 19.05 9.31
N GLN A 35 -4.51 18.59 9.87
CA GLN A 35 -5.78 18.39 9.16
C GLN A 35 -6.31 19.70 8.52
N LEU A 36 -6.08 20.83 9.19
CA LEU A 36 -6.48 22.15 8.70
C LEU A 36 -5.55 22.63 7.59
N THR A 37 -4.23 22.45 7.76
CA THR A 37 -3.21 22.79 6.76
C THR A 37 -3.41 21.97 5.48
N GLY A 38 -3.54 20.66 5.59
CA GLY A 38 -3.83 19.77 4.46
C GLY A 38 -5.16 20.10 3.78
N GLY A 39 -6.22 20.38 4.54
CA GLY A 39 -7.52 20.79 3.98
C GLY A 39 -7.48 22.14 3.24
N GLN A 40 -6.72 23.13 3.72
CA GLN A 40 -6.54 24.40 3.01
C GLN A 40 -5.63 24.27 1.78
N PHE A 41 -4.58 23.45 1.85
CA PHE A 41 -3.76 23.12 0.68
C PHE A 41 -4.56 22.35 -0.38
N THR A 42 -5.48 21.48 0.04
CA THR A 42 -6.43 20.78 -0.84
C THR A 42 -7.36 21.75 -1.57
N LEU A 43 -7.92 22.73 -0.86
CA LEU A 43 -8.76 23.77 -1.46
C LEU A 43 -7.97 24.59 -2.50
N SER A 44 -6.76 25.02 -2.17
CA SER A 44 -5.90 25.78 -3.09
C SER A 44 -5.48 24.96 -4.32
N THR A 45 -5.19 23.66 -4.14
CA THR A 45 -4.85 22.73 -5.23
C THR A 45 -6.05 22.43 -6.14
N ALA A 46 -7.27 22.36 -5.58
CA ALA A 46 -8.49 22.27 -6.39
C ALA A 46 -8.72 23.55 -7.19
N LEU A 47 -8.52 24.74 -6.60
CA LEU A 47 -8.64 26.01 -7.31
C LEU A 47 -7.60 26.18 -8.44
N ALA A 48 -6.46 25.50 -8.34
CA ALA A 48 -5.45 25.41 -9.41
C ALA A 48 -5.81 24.42 -10.55
N GLY A 49 -6.98 23.78 -10.51
CA GLY A 49 -7.45 22.91 -11.59
C GLY A 49 -6.84 21.51 -11.61
N ASN A 50 -6.12 21.08 -10.56
CA ASN A 50 -5.59 19.72 -10.49
C ASN A 50 -6.67 18.73 -10.01
N ASP A 51 -6.66 17.52 -10.56
CA ASP A 51 -7.38 16.40 -9.95
C ASP A 51 -6.60 15.89 -8.73
N LEU A 52 -7.31 15.41 -7.71
CA LEU A 52 -6.73 15.06 -6.42
C LEU A 52 -7.52 14.02 -5.63
N ALA A 53 -6.82 13.32 -4.74
CA ALA A 53 -7.41 12.49 -3.71
C ALA A 53 -6.64 12.66 -2.38
N THR A 54 -7.35 12.75 -1.25
CA THR A 54 -6.74 12.91 0.08
C THR A 54 -6.94 11.71 0.99
N PHE A 55 -6.09 11.59 2.02
CA PHE A 55 -6.23 10.63 3.10
C PHE A 55 -5.86 11.28 4.44
N PRO A 56 -6.88 11.68 5.24
CA PRO A 56 -6.71 12.00 6.66
C PRO A 56 -6.41 10.75 7.49
N ASP A 57 -5.32 10.75 8.26
CA ASP A 57 -5.05 9.74 9.30
C ASP A 57 -5.08 10.34 10.71
N PHE A 58 -5.85 9.67 11.58
CA PHE A 58 -6.16 10.10 12.93
C PHE A 58 -5.68 9.06 13.97
N PRO A 59 -5.00 9.49 15.04
CA PRO A 59 -4.75 8.63 16.19
C PRO A 59 -6.06 8.28 16.90
N ALA A 60 -6.07 7.21 17.69
CA ALA A 60 -7.23 6.85 18.50
C ALA A 60 -7.42 7.84 19.67
N GLU A 61 -6.32 8.44 20.13
CA GLU A 61 -6.22 9.33 21.26
C GLU A 61 -6.58 10.77 20.90
N ILE A 62 -7.74 11.25 21.37
CA ILE A 62 -8.23 12.63 21.18
C ILE A 62 -7.15 13.66 21.56
N ARG A 63 -6.43 13.42 22.67
CA ARG A 63 -5.23 14.17 23.10
C ARG A 63 -4.23 13.25 23.79
N ALA A 64 -3.39 12.59 22.99
CA ALA A 64 -2.15 12.02 23.50
C ALA A 64 -1.21 13.11 24.07
N PRO A 65 -0.22 12.78 24.90
CA PRO A 65 0.83 13.71 25.28
C PRO A 65 1.63 14.17 24.06
N GLN A 66 1.78 15.49 23.85
CA GLN A 66 2.50 16.06 22.71
C GLN A 66 3.90 15.48 22.54
N GLY A 67 4.30 15.15 21.31
CA GLY A 67 5.57 14.51 20.96
C GLY A 67 5.64 13.00 21.19
N THR A 68 4.50 12.31 21.31
CA THR A 68 4.44 10.83 21.43
C THR A 68 3.94 10.17 20.15
N LEU A 69 4.47 8.98 19.83
CA LEU A 69 4.25 8.31 18.53
C LEU A 69 2.78 7.97 18.25
N PHE A 70 2.01 7.63 19.28
CA PHE A 70 0.57 7.36 19.20
C PHE A 70 -0.27 8.66 19.17
N GLY A 71 0.33 9.82 19.40
CA GLY A 71 -0.33 11.13 19.27
C GLY A 71 -0.26 11.75 17.88
N VAL A 72 0.45 11.12 16.94
CA VAL A 72 0.68 11.64 15.59
C VAL A 72 -0.60 11.58 14.76
N SER A 73 -0.92 12.69 14.11
CA SER A 73 -1.94 12.76 13.05
C SER A 73 -1.29 13.24 11.75
N ALA A 74 -1.75 12.70 10.63
CA ALA A 74 -1.25 13.03 9.30
C ALA A 74 -2.38 13.38 8.34
N PHE A 75 -2.10 14.21 7.35
CA PHE A 75 -2.96 14.46 6.20
C PHE A 75 -2.11 14.26 4.94
N GLN A 76 -2.50 13.29 4.11
CA GLN A 76 -1.88 13.09 2.80
C GLN A 76 -2.79 13.62 1.69
N ILE A 77 -2.19 14.22 0.66
CA ILE A 77 -2.83 14.57 -0.60
C ILE A 77 -1.98 14.02 -1.74
N ASN A 78 -2.63 13.41 -2.73
CA ASN A 78 -2.07 13.16 -4.04
C ASN A 78 -2.79 14.07 -5.04
N PHE A 79 -2.06 14.78 -5.88
CA PHE A 79 -2.62 15.68 -6.89
C PHE A 79 -1.78 15.65 -8.17
N GLY A 80 -2.41 15.85 -9.32
CA GLY A 80 -1.72 15.73 -10.60
C GLY A 80 -2.41 16.38 -11.79
N SER A 81 -1.74 16.27 -12.94
CA SER A 81 -2.22 16.71 -14.26
C SER A 81 -3.05 15.66 -15.02
N ALA A 82 -3.42 14.56 -14.34
CA ALA A 82 -4.22 13.46 -14.87
C ALA A 82 -5.03 12.80 -13.73
N ALA A 83 -6.01 11.97 -14.07
CA ALA A 83 -6.93 11.31 -13.14
C ALA A 83 -6.25 10.69 -11.90
N ILE A 84 -6.67 11.12 -10.70
CA ILE A 84 -6.14 10.71 -9.40
C ILE A 84 -7.19 9.91 -8.62
N GLU A 85 -7.24 8.59 -8.82
CA GLU A 85 -8.22 7.74 -8.12
C GLU A 85 -7.74 7.25 -6.72
N THR A 86 -6.55 7.65 -6.26
CA THR A 86 -6.01 7.22 -4.96
C THR A 86 -5.19 8.32 -4.29
N ALA A 87 -5.20 8.37 -2.96
CA ALA A 87 -4.41 9.30 -2.16
C ALA A 87 -2.87 9.09 -2.22
N GLY A 88 -2.38 8.18 -3.07
CA GLY A 88 -0.94 7.90 -3.28
C GLY A 88 -0.36 6.87 -2.30
N ASP A 89 0.53 6.00 -2.80
CA ASP A 89 1.13 4.91 -2.01
C ASP A 89 2.12 5.39 -0.95
N ALA A 90 2.85 6.46 -1.27
CA ALA A 90 4.03 6.95 -0.58
C ALA A 90 4.23 8.44 -0.92
N PRO A 91 4.49 9.33 0.06
CA PRO A 91 4.78 10.74 -0.23
C PRO A 91 6.07 10.92 -1.06
N ASP A 92 6.08 11.98 -1.86
CA ASP A 92 7.25 12.64 -2.44
C ASP A 92 7.79 13.71 -1.49
N VAL A 93 6.91 14.36 -0.70
CA VAL A 93 7.25 15.34 0.33
C VAL A 93 6.61 14.98 1.66
N LEU A 94 7.41 14.84 2.71
CA LEU A 94 6.96 14.72 4.10
C LEU A 94 7.29 16.01 4.86
N VAL A 95 6.25 16.64 5.40
CA VAL A 95 6.35 17.82 6.25
C VAL A 95 6.11 17.40 7.70
N ALA A 96 7.17 17.40 8.52
CA ALA A 96 7.18 16.86 9.87
C ALA A 96 7.36 17.96 10.93
N MET A 97 6.29 18.26 11.68
CA MET A 97 6.27 19.31 12.71
C MET A 97 7.00 18.96 14.01
N ASN A 98 7.38 17.70 14.23
CA ASN A 98 8.12 17.28 15.43
C ASN A 98 8.80 15.90 15.21
N PRO A 99 9.67 15.42 16.12
CA PRO A 99 10.35 14.13 15.98
C PRO A 99 9.41 12.92 15.90
N ALA A 100 8.29 12.92 16.61
CA ALA A 100 7.34 11.81 16.59
C ALA A 100 6.65 11.71 15.22
N ALA A 101 6.22 12.84 14.67
CA ALA A 101 5.64 12.93 13.33
C ALA A 101 6.61 12.44 12.25
N LEU A 102 7.89 12.84 12.33
CA LEU A 102 8.95 12.30 11.47
C LEU A 102 9.05 10.78 11.60
N LYS A 103 9.23 10.26 12.83
CA LYS A 103 9.46 8.84 13.08
C LYS A 103 8.33 7.93 12.60
N THR A 104 7.09 8.37 12.78
CA THR A 104 5.89 7.60 12.38
C THR A 104 5.67 7.60 10.87
N ASN A 105 6.23 8.56 10.10
CA ASN A 105 5.91 8.74 8.68
C ASN A 105 7.10 8.60 7.71
N VAL A 106 8.34 8.81 8.15
CA VAL A 106 9.49 8.86 7.23
C VAL A 106 9.76 7.53 6.52
N GLY A 107 9.38 6.40 7.14
CA GLY A 107 9.46 5.08 6.50
C GLY A 107 8.53 4.89 5.28
N ASP A 108 7.50 5.72 5.10
CA ASP A 108 6.66 5.74 3.90
C ASP A 108 7.20 6.66 2.79
N LEU A 109 8.14 7.57 3.08
CA LEU A 109 8.62 8.57 2.14
C LEU A 109 9.48 7.92 1.04
N LYS A 110 9.16 8.19 -0.24
CA LYS A 110 9.95 7.77 -1.39
C LYS A 110 11.43 8.20 -1.21
N PRO A 111 12.43 7.30 -1.26
CA PRO A 111 13.83 7.70 -1.23
C PRO A 111 14.18 8.67 -2.37
N GLY A 112 15.01 9.67 -2.07
CA GLY A 112 15.20 10.86 -2.91
C GLY A 112 14.12 11.94 -2.74
N GLY A 113 12.97 11.62 -2.15
CA GLY A 113 11.94 12.58 -1.75
C GLY A 113 12.39 13.53 -0.63
N LEU A 114 11.58 14.54 -0.35
CA LEU A 114 11.93 15.69 0.50
C LEU A 114 11.32 15.59 1.90
N ILE A 115 12.15 15.78 2.93
CA ILE A 115 11.75 16.00 4.32
C ILE A 115 11.84 17.50 4.61
N ILE A 116 10.75 18.09 5.08
CA ILE A 116 10.73 19.43 5.68
C ILE A 116 10.49 19.28 7.18
N ALA A 117 11.44 19.70 8.01
CA ALA A 117 11.41 19.48 9.46
C ALA A 117 11.54 20.78 10.26
N ASP A 118 10.67 20.99 11.26
CA ASP A 118 10.79 22.09 12.23
C ASP A 118 11.84 21.74 13.29
N GLU A 119 13.10 22.17 13.10
CA GLU A 119 14.21 21.84 13.98
C GLU A 119 14.01 22.34 15.43
N GLY A 120 13.19 23.38 15.64
CA GLY A 120 12.89 23.92 16.97
C GLY A 120 12.21 22.89 17.89
N GLU A 121 11.49 21.94 17.31
CA GLU A 121 10.82 20.85 18.04
C GLU A 121 11.73 19.62 18.26
N PHE A 122 12.97 19.59 17.75
CA PHE A 122 13.94 18.49 17.92
C PHE A 122 14.81 18.63 19.18
N ASN A 123 14.29 19.33 20.19
CA ASN A 123 14.89 19.39 21.52
C ASN A 123 14.89 18.00 22.21
N LYS A 124 15.84 17.79 23.14
CA LYS A 124 16.02 16.52 23.86
C LYS A 124 14.71 15.93 24.43
N ARG A 125 13.88 16.77 25.06
CA ARG A 125 12.62 16.31 25.68
C ARG A 125 11.63 15.72 24.66
N ASN A 126 11.62 16.20 23.42
CA ASN A 126 10.79 15.66 22.36
C ASN A 126 11.44 14.42 21.70
N LEU A 127 12.77 14.41 21.54
CA LEU A 127 13.52 13.22 21.10
C LEU A 127 13.32 12.04 22.07
N ASP A 128 13.40 12.27 23.38
CA ASP A 128 13.18 11.27 24.44
C ASP A 128 11.78 10.62 24.32
N LYS A 129 10.71 11.44 24.15
CA LYS A 129 9.32 10.95 23.97
C LYS A 129 9.11 10.17 22.67
N ALA A 130 9.73 10.62 21.58
CA ALA A 130 9.75 9.91 20.29
C ALA A 130 10.71 8.70 20.31
N LYS A 131 11.39 8.45 21.43
CA LYS A 131 12.33 7.34 21.66
C LYS A 131 13.51 7.35 20.67
N TYR A 132 14.04 8.53 20.34
CA TYR A 132 15.30 8.67 19.61
C TYR A 132 16.50 8.63 20.56
N ALA A 133 17.62 8.06 20.11
CA ALA A 133 18.87 8.01 20.86
C ALA A 133 19.83 9.17 20.51
N ALA A 134 19.73 9.70 19.29
CA ALA A 134 20.46 10.86 18.77
C ALA A 134 19.48 11.78 18.00
N ASN A 135 19.95 12.91 17.48
CA ASN A 135 19.14 13.80 16.67
C ASN A 135 19.15 13.36 15.18
N PRO A 136 18.02 12.91 14.60
CA PRO A 136 17.98 12.44 13.21
C PRO A 136 18.30 13.54 12.17
N LEU A 137 18.24 14.82 12.57
CA LEU A 137 18.62 15.96 11.72
C LEU A 137 20.14 16.16 11.62
N GLU A 138 20.95 15.33 12.31
CA GLU A 138 22.39 15.52 12.53
C GLU A 138 23.19 14.20 12.54
N ASP A 139 22.57 13.06 12.90
CA ASP A 139 23.23 11.74 12.94
C ASP A 139 23.42 11.06 11.56
N GLY A 140 22.85 11.63 10.50
CA GLY A 140 22.96 11.12 9.13
C GLY A 140 21.92 10.06 8.74
N SER A 141 21.06 9.59 9.66
CA SER A 141 20.03 8.57 9.40
C SER A 141 19.05 8.96 8.29
N LEU A 142 18.82 10.25 8.08
CA LEU A 142 17.93 10.78 7.04
C LEU A 142 18.56 10.88 5.64
N ALA A 143 19.83 10.50 5.45
CA ALA A 143 20.57 10.73 4.20
C ALA A 143 20.00 10.02 2.94
N LYS A 144 19.02 9.12 3.05
CA LYS A 144 18.30 8.52 1.90
C LYS A 144 17.18 9.40 1.34
N TRP A 145 16.98 10.58 1.93
CA TRP A 145 16.05 11.63 1.50
C TRP A 145 16.77 12.98 1.40
N GLN A 146 16.16 13.95 0.72
CA GLN A 146 16.57 15.35 0.79
C GLN A 146 16.06 15.94 2.11
N LEU A 147 16.89 16.68 2.85
CA LEU A 147 16.52 17.23 4.16
C LEU A 147 16.58 18.77 4.16
N LEU A 148 15.41 19.40 4.22
CA LEU A 148 15.23 20.81 4.51
C LEU A 148 14.85 20.97 5.99
N LYS A 149 15.86 21.14 6.86
CA LYS A 149 15.63 21.49 8.27
C LYS A 149 15.55 23.02 8.42
N LEU A 150 14.50 23.49 9.07
CA LEU A 150 14.15 24.91 9.22
C LEU A 150 13.67 25.17 10.63
N ASN A 151 13.99 26.32 11.20
CA ASN A 151 13.45 26.71 12.50
C ASN A 151 12.05 27.34 12.35
N ILE A 152 11.08 26.55 11.88
CA ILE A 152 9.71 26.98 11.59
C ILE A 152 9.08 27.59 12.85
N SER A 153 9.35 27.02 14.02
CA SER A 153 8.93 27.59 15.31
C SER A 153 9.46 29.02 15.53
N GLN A 154 10.77 29.27 15.36
CA GLN A 154 11.33 30.64 15.53
C GLN A 154 10.86 31.60 14.41
N LEU A 155 10.85 31.15 13.16
CA LEU A 155 10.40 31.94 12.01
C LEU A 155 8.92 32.35 12.14
N THR A 156 8.09 31.48 12.73
CA THR A 156 6.71 31.81 13.10
C THR A 156 6.65 32.85 14.20
N LEU A 157 7.45 32.70 15.28
CA LEU A 157 7.48 33.65 16.40
C LEU A 157 7.85 35.06 15.93
N ASP A 158 8.88 35.20 15.09
CA ASP A 158 9.31 36.51 14.58
C ASP A 158 8.29 37.12 13.60
N ALA A 159 7.66 36.31 12.75
CA ALA A 159 6.61 36.77 11.83
C ALA A 159 5.37 37.33 12.55
N VAL A 160 4.96 36.75 13.69
CA VAL A 160 3.75 37.17 14.43
C VAL A 160 4.01 38.08 15.62
N LYS A 161 5.29 38.39 15.91
CA LYS A 161 5.73 39.31 16.96
C LYS A 161 5.03 40.69 16.97
N PRO A 162 4.70 41.33 15.82
CA PRO A 162 4.00 42.62 15.82
C PRO A 162 2.58 42.58 16.41
N PHE A 163 1.94 41.41 16.48
CA PHE A 163 0.53 41.27 16.91
C PHE A 163 0.37 41.00 18.42
N GLY A 164 1.46 41.02 19.19
CA GLY A 164 1.43 40.95 20.66
C GLY A 164 0.98 39.62 21.27
N LEU A 165 0.86 38.55 20.47
CA LEU A 165 0.46 37.23 20.94
C LEU A 165 1.48 36.63 21.91
N GLY A 166 1.01 35.93 22.95
CA GLY A 166 1.89 35.15 23.82
C GLY A 166 2.49 33.95 23.07
N ASN A 167 3.70 33.51 23.44
CA ASN A 167 4.45 32.45 22.71
C ASN A 167 3.62 31.19 22.41
N LYS A 168 2.73 30.78 23.33
CA LYS A 168 1.85 29.61 23.16
C LYS A 168 0.76 29.80 22.09
N GLU A 169 0.38 31.03 21.81
CA GLU A 169 -0.61 31.38 20.78
C GLU A 169 0.08 31.68 19.45
N ALA A 170 1.22 32.37 19.49
CA ALA A 170 2.10 32.57 18.35
C ALA A 170 2.51 31.24 17.68
N LEU A 171 2.98 30.26 18.47
CA LEU A 171 3.35 28.93 17.96
C LEU A 171 2.17 28.13 17.36
N ARG A 172 0.91 28.50 17.63
CA ARG A 172 -0.25 27.88 16.95
C ARG A 172 -0.41 28.33 15.50
N CYS A 173 0.36 29.32 15.05
CA CYS A 173 0.43 29.76 13.65
C CYS A 173 1.48 28.98 12.83
N LYS A 174 2.26 28.06 13.44
CA LYS A 174 3.32 27.30 12.75
C LYS A 174 2.80 26.51 11.55
N ASN A 175 1.54 26.07 11.63
CA ASN A 175 0.83 25.35 10.60
C ASN A 175 0.44 26.24 9.39
N MET A 176 0.28 27.55 9.58
CA MET A 176 0.06 28.53 8.50
C MET A 176 1.39 28.97 7.87
N TRP A 177 2.47 29.13 8.64
CA TRP A 177 3.81 29.33 8.09
C TRP A 177 4.21 28.18 7.17
N THR A 178 4.03 26.96 7.65
CA THR A 178 4.24 25.71 6.90
C THR A 178 3.39 25.65 5.62
N LEU A 179 2.13 26.08 5.70
CA LEU A 179 1.24 26.16 4.53
C LEU A 179 1.76 27.18 3.51
N GLY A 180 2.25 28.34 3.95
CA GLY A 180 2.82 29.37 3.09
C GLY A 180 3.99 28.87 2.23
N LEU A 181 4.90 28.10 2.83
CA LEU A 181 6.01 27.48 2.11
C LEU A 181 5.50 26.42 1.11
N ALA A 182 4.53 25.59 1.51
CA ALA A 182 3.94 24.58 0.62
C ALA A 182 3.18 25.21 -0.57
N LEU A 183 2.54 26.36 -0.38
CA LEU A 183 1.89 27.11 -1.47
C LEU A 183 2.92 27.61 -2.49
N TRP A 184 4.03 28.19 -2.03
CA TRP A 184 5.13 28.60 -2.91
C TRP A 184 5.69 27.41 -3.71
N MET A 185 6.03 26.31 -3.02
CA MET A 185 6.64 25.11 -3.61
C MET A 185 5.85 24.52 -4.79
N PHE A 186 4.51 24.61 -4.74
CA PHE A 186 3.61 23.99 -5.72
C PHE A 186 2.85 25.02 -6.57
N ASP A 187 3.35 26.26 -6.63
CA ASP A 187 2.80 27.33 -7.46
C ASP A 187 1.30 27.55 -7.20
N ARG A 188 0.99 28.05 -6.00
CA ARG A 188 -0.38 28.20 -5.46
C ARG A 188 -0.67 29.59 -4.93
N GLU A 189 -1.85 30.11 -5.26
CA GLU A 189 -2.27 31.42 -4.79
C GLU A 189 -2.58 31.47 -3.28
N ARG A 190 -2.15 32.56 -2.64
CA ARG A 190 -2.44 32.88 -1.23
C ARG A 190 -3.80 33.51 -1.00
N GLY A 191 -4.36 34.20 -2.00
CA GLY A 191 -5.58 35.04 -1.87
C GLY A 191 -6.78 34.33 -1.21
N PRO A 192 -7.23 33.18 -1.74
CA PRO A 192 -8.38 32.45 -1.18
C PRO A 192 -8.21 32.06 0.30
N LEU A 193 -6.97 31.77 0.73
CA LEU A 193 -6.66 31.40 2.12
C LEU A 193 -6.59 32.61 3.04
N ILE A 194 -6.14 33.77 2.54
CA ILE A 194 -6.18 35.04 3.27
C ILE A 194 -7.62 35.47 3.58
N ASP A 195 -8.52 35.38 2.60
CA ASP A 195 -9.92 35.78 2.80
C ASP A 195 -10.72 34.75 3.63
N TRP A 196 -10.39 33.47 3.53
CA TRP A 196 -10.87 32.45 4.48
C TRP A 196 -10.39 32.72 5.91
N LEU A 197 -9.13 33.13 6.12
CA LEU A 197 -8.61 33.50 7.45
C LEU A 197 -9.38 34.69 8.04
N LYS A 198 -9.59 35.76 7.26
CA LYS A 198 -10.40 36.93 7.68
C LYS A 198 -11.82 36.53 8.04
N THR A 199 -12.46 35.68 7.22
CA THR A 199 -13.84 35.20 7.45
C THR A 199 -13.94 34.37 8.73
N LYS A 200 -12.99 33.44 8.91
CA LYS A 200 -12.94 32.53 10.07
C LYS A 200 -12.67 33.25 11.39
N PHE A 201 -11.80 34.26 11.37
CA PHE A 201 -11.39 35.01 12.55
C PHE A 201 -12.04 36.42 12.63
N ALA A 202 -13.16 36.64 11.95
CA ALA A 202 -13.89 37.93 11.93
C ALA A 202 -14.33 38.47 13.31
N LYS A 203 -14.27 37.64 14.37
CA LYS A 203 -14.54 38.03 15.77
C LYS A 203 -13.27 38.26 16.63
N ALA A 204 -12.08 38.07 16.05
CA ALA A 204 -10.77 38.26 16.68
C ALA A 204 -9.74 38.65 15.59
N PRO A 205 -9.81 39.87 15.03
CA PRO A 205 -9.02 40.27 13.86
C PRO A 205 -7.50 40.14 14.06
N GLU A 206 -7.00 40.36 15.27
CA GLU A 206 -5.59 40.15 15.62
C GLU A 206 -5.12 38.70 15.40
N LEU A 207 -6.00 37.70 15.57
CA LEU A 207 -5.71 36.32 15.21
C LEU A 207 -5.76 36.08 13.70
N ALA A 208 -6.61 36.80 12.96
CA ALA A 208 -6.64 36.74 11.49
C ALA A 208 -5.29 37.21 10.92
N GLU A 209 -4.88 38.43 11.28
CA GLU A 209 -3.68 39.07 10.75
C GLU A 209 -2.39 38.35 11.18
N ALA A 210 -2.32 37.81 12.40
CA ALA A 210 -1.19 36.97 12.81
C ALA A 210 -1.07 35.67 11.97
N ASN A 211 -2.19 35.01 11.63
CA ASN A 211 -2.17 33.83 10.77
C ASN A 211 -1.81 34.20 9.31
N ILE A 212 -2.27 35.36 8.82
CA ILE A 212 -1.93 35.91 7.49
C ILE A 212 -0.44 36.29 7.42
N ALA A 213 0.12 36.87 8.48
CA ALA A 213 1.55 37.20 8.56
C ALA A 213 2.42 35.93 8.55
N ALA A 214 2.04 34.89 9.30
CA ALA A 214 2.71 33.60 9.26
C ALA A 214 2.66 32.98 7.84
N LEU A 215 1.47 32.95 7.20
CA LEU A 215 1.27 32.46 5.84
C LEU A 215 2.15 33.18 4.81
N ASN A 216 2.20 34.51 4.87
CA ASN A 216 3.03 35.31 3.97
C ASN A 216 4.54 35.13 4.23
N ALA A 217 4.96 35.01 5.50
CA ALA A 217 6.36 34.77 5.84
C ALA A 217 6.87 33.42 5.32
N GLY A 218 6.05 32.36 5.39
CA GLY A 218 6.41 31.05 4.82
C GLY A 218 6.56 31.07 3.30
N HIS A 219 5.70 31.81 2.60
CA HIS A 219 5.78 31.96 1.14
C HIS A 219 6.99 32.80 0.72
N ALA A 220 7.21 33.94 1.38
CA ALA A 220 8.35 34.82 1.13
C ALA A 220 9.70 34.13 1.47
N TYR A 221 9.72 33.19 2.42
CA TYR A 221 10.89 32.35 2.68
C TYR A 221 11.26 31.50 1.45
N GLY A 222 10.27 30.90 0.77
CA GLY A 222 10.49 30.18 -0.48
C GLY A 222 11.08 31.07 -1.58
N GLU A 223 10.55 32.28 -1.75
CA GLU A 223 11.03 33.28 -2.71
C GLU A 223 12.48 33.75 -2.44
N THR A 224 12.94 33.76 -1.19
CA THR A 224 14.19 34.46 -0.78
C THR A 224 15.31 33.57 -0.26
N ALA A 225 15.05 32.32 0.15
CA ALA A 225 16.05 31.44 0.76
C ALA A 225 16.91 30.64 -0.26
N GLU A 226 16.95 31.07 -1.53
CA GLU A 226 17.70 30.44 -2.64
C GLU A 226 17.52 28.91 -2.74
N LEU A 227 16.34 28.38 -2.43
CA LEU A 227 16.10 26.93 -2.25
C LEU A 227 16.45 26.06 -3.47
N GLY A 228 16.48 26.63 -4.68
CA GLY A 228 16.99 25.97 -5.88
C GLY A 228 18.47 25.57 -5.79
N ALA A 229 19.30 26.30 -5.04
CA ALA A 229 20.69 25.93 -4.75
C ALA A 229 20.81 24.70 -3.83
N LEU A 230 19.74 24.35 -3.11
CA LEU A 230 19.60 23.12 -2.32
C LEU A 230 18.94 21.98 -3.12
N GLY A 231 18.70 22.16 -4.42
CA GLY A 231 18.02 21.19 -5.30
C GLY A 231 16.48 21.25 -5.23
N ILE A 232 15.91 22.17 -4.45
CA ILE A 232 14.46 22.28 -4.24
C ILE A 232 13.92 23.34 -5.21
N ALA A 233 13.52 22.87 -6.39
CA ALA A 233 12.83 23.69 -7.38
C ALA A 233 11.34 23.86 -7.04
N GLN A 234 10.73 24.95 -7.55
CA GLN A 234 9.28 25.09 -7.60
C GLN A 234 8.70 24.08 -8.60
N VAL A 235 7.64 23.36 -8.21
CA VAL A 235 7.01 22.31 -9.03
C VAL A 235 5.62 22.78 -9.45
N HIS A 236 5.54 23.37 -10.65
CA HIS A 236 4.27 23.68 -11.29
C HIS A 236 3.63 22.39 -11.83
N VAL A 237 2.52 21.96 -11.24
CA VAL A 237 1.73 20.80 -11.71
C VAL A 237 0.58 21.30 -12.58
N PRO A 238 0.57 21.04 -13.90
CA PRO A 238 -0.48 21.54 -14.80
C PRO A 238 -1.88 21.06 -14.40
N ALA A 239 -2.90 21.89 -14.66
CA ALA A 239 -4.30 21.51 -14.47
C ALA A 239 -4.64 20.20 -15.20
N ALA A 240 -5.48 19.37 -14.58
CA ALA A 240 -5.96 18.14 -15.19
C ALA A 240 -7.01 18.42 -16.28
N PRO A 241 -7.31 17.47 -17.18
CA PRO A 241 -8.49 17.55 -18.03
C PRO A 241 -9.76 17.48 -17.18
N VAL A 242 -10.59 18.54 -17.20
CA VAL A 242 -11.84 18.61 -16.44
C VAL A 242 -13.01 19.13 -17.27
N GLU A 243 -14.22 18.65 -16.97
CA GLU A 243 -15.46 19.16 -17.54
C GLU A 243 -15.98 20.46 -16.85
N PRO A 244 -16.65 21.37 -17.59
CA PRO A 244 -17.25 22.62 -17.07
C PRO A 244 -18.42 22.45 -16.06
N GLY A 245 -18.64 23.45 -15.17
CA GLY A 245 -19.57 23.40 -14.01
C GLY A 245 -19.47 24.59 -13.01
N LEU A 246 -18.81 24.45 -11.83
CA LEU A 246 -18.36 25.51 -10.88
C LEU A 246 -17.53 25.01 -9.64
N TYR A 247 -16.19 25.02 -9.65
CA TYR A 247 -15.39 25.53 -8.50
C TYR A 247 -15.46 25.00 -7.03
N ARG A 248 -15.79 23.75 -6.66
CA ARG A 248 -15.74 23.28 -5.23
C ARG A 248 -15.16 21.81 -4.98
N THR A 249 -14.28 21.51 -4.01
CA THR A 249 -13.77 20.11 -3.68
C THR A 249 -14.77 19.11 -3.00
N VAL A 250 -14.38 18.36 -1.93
CA VAL A 250 -15.21 17.76 -0.82
C VAL A 250 -14.56 16.56 -0.10
N THR A 251 -14.95 16.25 1.15
CA THR A 251 -14.75 14.98 1.91
C THR A 251 -15.62 13.79 1.40
N GLY A 252 -15.74 12.71 2.19
CA GLY A 252 -16.86 11.77 2.15
C GLY A 252 -17.88 11.94 3.29
N ALA A 253 -18.00 13.15 3.87
CA ALA A 253 -18.94 13.47 4.94
C ALA A 253 -19.99 14.60 4.65
N GLU A 254 -20.11 15.18 3.44
CA GLU A 254 -21.07 16.25 3.08
C GLU A 254 -22.38 15.88 2.28
N ALA A 255 -22.38 15.40 1.02
CA ALA A 255 -23.55 14.85 0.28
C ALA A 255 -24.46 13.66 0.77
N ILE A 256 -24.40 13.01 1.92
CA ILE A 256 -25.62 12.33 2.47
C ILE A 256 -26.55 13.40 2.98
N SER A 257 -25.97 14.37 3.70
CA SER A 257 -26.65 15.57 4.13
C SER A 257 -27.16 16.43 2.96
N MET A 258 -26.61 16.28 1.75
CA MET A 258 -27.17 16.95 0.54
C MET A 258 -27.94 16.02 -0.40
N GLY A 259 -27.64 14.72 -0.45
CA GLY A 259 -28.17 13.75 -1.42
C GLY A 259 -29.29 12.87 -0.87
N LEU A 260 -29.37 12.67 0.46
CA LEU A 260 -30.64 12.30 1.09
C LEU A 260 -31.57 13.49 1.17
N VAL A 261 -31.05 14.71 1.32
CA VAL A 261 -31.87 15.93 1.21
C VAL A 261 -32.40 16.10 -0.21
N ALA A 262 -31.56 16.01 -1.24
CA ALA A 262 -32.01 16.02 -2.64
C ALA A 262 -32.95 14.85 -2.94
N GLY A 263 -32.65 13.63 -2.46
CA GLY A 263 -33.54 12.48 -2.60
C GLY A 263 -34.89 12.67 -1.90
N ALA A 264 -34.92 13.31 -0.73
CA ALA A 264 -36.15 13.66 -0.02
C ALA A 264 -36.93 14.77 -0.73
N GLN A 265 -36.25 15.79 -1.28
CA GLN A 265 -36.87 16.84 -2.10
C GLN A 265 -37.45 16.28 -3.41
N LEU A 266 -36.72 15.41 -4.11
CA LEU A 266 -37.19 14.70 -5.31
C LEU A 266 -38.36 13.74 -5.00
N ALA A 267 -38.44 13.24 -3.75
CA ALA A 267 -39.58 12.49 -3.22
C ALA A 267 -40.72 13.37 -2.67
N GLY A 268 -40.54 14.69 -2.53
CA GLY A 268 -41.53 15.59 -1.92
C GLY A 268 -41.72 15.40 -0.41
N LEU A 269 -40.70 14.93 0.32
CA LEU A 269 -40.77 14.54 1.73
C LEU A 269 -39.88 15.41 2.64
N PRO A 270 -40.33 15.72 3.88
CA PRO A 270 -39.42 16.08 4.97
C PRO A 270 -38.65 14.85 5.46
N MET A 271 -37.52 15.06 6.14
CA MET A 271 -36.63 13.98 6.55
C MET A 271 -36.36 13.98 8.06
N PHE A 272 -36.43 12.81 8.68
CA PHE A 272 -36.05 12.59 10.08
C PHE A 272 -34.81 11.72 10.16
N PHE A 273 -33.77 12.22 10.82
CA PHE A 273 -32.53 11.51 11.10
C PHE A 273 -32.44 11.15 12.59
N GLY A 274 -32.48 9.86 12.92
CA GLY A 274 -32.20 9.33 14.25
C GLY A 274 -30.80 8.71 14.31
N GLY A 275 -29.91 9.18 15.19
CA GLY A 275 -28.52 8.70 15.24
C GLY A 275 -27.95 8.62 16.66
N TYR A 276 -26.91 7.80 16.81
CA TYR A 276 -26.08 7.72 18.02
C TYR A 276 -24.62 8.06 17.63
N PRO A 277 -23.83 8.80 18.45
CA PRO A 277 -22.48 9.20 18.08
C PRO A 277 -21.50 8.01 18.03
N ILE A 278 -20.99 7.68 16.84
CA ILE A 278 -20.01 6.62 16.61
C ILE A 278 -19.08 6.96 15.43
N THR A 279 -17.77 6.83 15.62
CA THR A 279 -16.78 7.03 14.55
C THR A 279 -16.88 5.90 13.51
N PRO A 280 -16.85 6.19 12.19
CA PRO A 280 -16.76 7.50 11.52
C PRO A 280 -18.09 8.25 11.33
N ALA A 281 -19.24 7.59 11.47
CA ALA A 281 -20.55 8.09 11.04
C ALA A 281 -21.15 9.28 11.84
N SER A 282 -20.52 9.74 12.93
CA SER A 282 -20.93 10.97 13.62
C SER A 282 -20.93 12.21 12.73
N ALA A 283 -20.07 12.25 11.70
CA ALA A 283 -19.97 13.41 10.80
C ALA A 283 -21.30 13.74 10.10
N ILE A 284 -22.07 12.70 9.75
CA ILE A 284 -23.37 12.81 9.06
C ILE A 284 -24.37 13.64 9.87
N LEU A 285 -24.41 13.44 11.19
CA LEU A 285 -25.24 14.22 12.12
C LEU A 285 -24.78 15.68 12.21
N HIS A 286 -23.46 15.93 12.20
CA HIS A 286 -22.89 17.28 12.25
C HIS A 286 -23.21 18.12 11.01
N TYR A 287 -23.39 17.49 9.85
CA TYR A 287 -23.82 18.14 8.62
C TYR A 287 -25.35 18.27 8.54
N LEU A 288 -26.12 17.19 8.77
CA LEU A 288 -27.59 17.22 8.72
C LEU A 288 -28.21 18.21 9.71
N SER A 289 -27.62 18.36 10.90
CA SER A 289 -28.13 19.30 11.94
C SER A 289 -28.07 20.78 11.53
N ARG A 290 -27.41 21.11 10.41
CA ARG A 290 -27.27 22.46 9.86
C ARG A 290 -28.21 22.77 8.70
N LEU A 291 -28.95 21.77 8.18
CA LEU A 291 -29.73 21.85 6.94
C LEU A 291 -31.26 21.82 7.21
N LYS A 292 -31.68 22.43 8.32
CA LYS A 292 -33.07 22.36 8.83
C LYS A 292 -34.07 23.06 7.91
N GLU A 293 -33.62 24.06 7.17
CA GLU A 293 -34.35 24.78 6.13
C GLU A 293 -34.83 23.87 4.98
N PHE A 294 -34.19 22.71 4.79
CA PHE A 294 -34.62 21.68 3.84
C PHE A 294 -35.60 20.66 4.45
N GLY A 295 -36.23 20.98 5.59
CA GLY A 295 -37.18 20.08 6.26
C GLY A 295 -36.53 18.95 7.04
N VAL A 296 -35.28 19.13 7.48
CA VAL A 296 -34.48 18.12 8.20
C VAL A 296 -34.69 18.22 9.71
N THR A 297 -35.18 17.13 10.32
CA THR A 297 -35.24 16.94 11.77
C THR A 297 -34.13 15.99 12.20
N THR A 298 -33.32 16.36 13.20
CA THR A 298 -32.25 15.53 13.75
C THR A 298 -32.51 15.18 15.21
N PHE A 299 -32.49 13.89 15.55
CA PHE A 299 -32.56 13.36 16.90
C PHE A 299 -31.28 12.59 17.22
N GLN A 300 -30.57 13.01 18.26
CA GLN A 300 -29.50 12.20 18.86
C GLN A 300 -30.12 11.36 19.97
N ALA A 301 -30.11 10.04 19.79
CA ALA A 301 -30.71 9.09 20.72
C ALA A 301 -29.73 8.68 21.83
N GLU A 302 -30.28 7.97 22.81
CA GLU A 302 -29.60 7.33 23.93
C GLU A 302 -28.75 6.11 23.52
N ASP A 303 -29.16 5.38 22.48
CA ASP A 303 -28.46 4.23 21.89
C ASP A 303 -28.85 4.03 20.41
N GLU A 304 -28.22 3.06 19.73
CA GLU A 304 -28.54 2.75 18.34
C GLU A 304 -29.94 2.16 18.09
N ILE A 305 -30.56 1.50 19.07
CA ILE A 305 -31.89 0.89 18.97
C ILE A 305 -32.95 2.00 18.93
N ALA A 306 -32.89 2.93 19.90
CA ALA A 306 -33.72 4.13 19.92
C ALA A 306 -33.50 5.00 18.67
N ALA A 307 -32.27 5.11 18.17
CA ALA A 307 -31.95 5.84 16.94
C ALA A 307 -32.61 5.25 15.67
N ILE A 308 -32.77 3.93 15.54
CA ILE A 308 -33.49 3.34 14.39
C ILE A 308 -35.00 3.28 14.62
N ALA A 309 -35.45 3.02 15.85
CA ALA A 309 -36.87 2.96 16.20
C ALA A 309 -37.57 4.32 16.00
N SER A 310 -36.91 5.42 16.39
CA SER A 310 -37.39 6.78 16.14
C SER A 310 -37.46 7.11 14.65
N ALA A 311 -36.44 6.74 13.85
CA ALA A 311 -36.44 6.91 12.41
C ALA A 311 -37.58 6.12 11.73
N LEU A 312 -37.82 4.87 12.12
CA LEU A 312 -38.93 4.05 11.63
C LEU A 312 -40.30 4.62 12.06
N GLY A 313 -40.40 5.20 13.26
CA GLY A 313 -41.57 5.93 13.73
C GLY A 313 -41.88 7.16 12.88
N ALA A 314 -40.86 7.91 12.45
CA ALA A 314 -41.01 9.02 11.52
C ALA A 314 -41.44 8.55 10.11
N SER A 315 -40.95 7.39 9.64
CA SER A 315 -41.45 6.75 8.42
C SER A 315 -42.93 6.36 8.53
N TYR A 316 -43.37 5.82 9.68
CA TYR A 316 -44.79 5.57 9.91
C TYR A 316 -45.61 6.86 9.92
N ALA A 317 -45.08 7.96 10.47
CA ALA A 317 -45.70 9.28 10.45
C ALA A 317 -45.73 9.95 9.05
N GLY A 318 -45.08 9.39 8.04
CA GLY A 318 -45.05 9.91 6.67
C GLY A 318 -43.98 10.98 6.41
N GLN A 319 -42.82 10.84 7.06
CA GLN A 319 -41.56 11.49 6.68
C GLN A 319 -40.59 10.44 6.09
N LEU A 320 -39.46 10.86 5.53
CA LEU A 320 -38.36 9.93 5.23
C LEU A 320 -37.54 9.66 6.50
N GLY A 321 -37.63 8.45 7.06
CA GLY A 321 -36.77 8.00 8.16
C GLY A 321 -35.36 7.65 7.69
N VAL A 322 -34.35 8.10 8.44
CA VAL A 322 -32.92 7.87 8.19
C VAL A 322 -32.21 7.57 9.51
N THR A 323 -31.22 6.68 9.49
CA THR A 323 -30.32 6.43 10.63
C THR A 323 -28.88 6.13 10.17
N SER A 324 -27.89 6.55 10.94
CA SER A 324 -26.49 6.11 10.77
C SER A 324 -25.90 5.48 12.04
N SER A 325 -24.78 4.75 11.88
CA SER A 325 -23.97 4.13 12.92
C SER A 325 -22.63 3.64 12.34
N SER A 326 -21.93 2.72 13.00
CA SER A 326 -20.90 1.88 12.40
C SER A 326 -21.11 0.41 12.81
N GLY A 327 -20.27 -0.53 12.34
CA GLY A 327 -20.39 -1.99 12.50
C GLY A 327 -21.12 -2.50 13.75
N PRO A 328 -20.63 -2.21 14.97
CA PRO A 328 -21.25 -2.66 16.23
C PRO A 328 -22.67 -2.15 16.45
N GLY A 329 -22.92 -0.88 16.15
CA GLY A 329 -24.23 -0.27 16.37
C GLY A 329 -25.26 -0.65 15.31
N ILE A 330 -24.82 -1.15 14.15
CA ILE A 330 -25.71 -1.83 13.22
C ILE A 330 -26.20 -3.17 13.78
N ALA A 331 -25.35 -3.93 14.48
CA ALA A 331 -25.77 -5.20 15.10
C ALA A 331 -26.94 -4.98 16.07
N LEU A 332 -26.87 -3.90 16.86
CA LEU A 332 -27.97 -3.46 17.73
C LEU A 332 -29.24 -3.06 16.95
N LYS A 333 -29.10 -2.41 15.78
CA LYS A 333 -30.23 -2.03 14.92
C LYS A 333 -30.93 -3.21 14.23
N GLY A 334 -30.34 -4.40 14.20
CA GLY A 334 -30.76 -5.53 13.37
C GLY A 334 -32.23 -5.94 13.53
N GLU A 335 -32.76 -5.94 14.76
CA GLU A 335 -34.16 -6.27 15.06
C GLU A 335 -35.14 -5.26 14.41
N ALA A 336 -34.86 -3.97 14.57
CA ALA A 336 -35.71 -2.91 14.00
C ALA A 336 -35.65 -2.87 12.47
N MET A 337 -34.61 -3.41 11.83
CA MET A 337 -34.59 -3.63 10.38
C MET A 337 -35.57 -4.74 9.98
N GLY A 338 -35.64 -5.83 10.75
CA GLY A 338 -36.68 -6.86 10.58
C GLY A 338 -38.09 -6.27 10.73
N LEU A 339 -38.29 -5.39 11.73
CA LEU A 339 -39.54 -4.66 11.90
C LEU A 339 -39.85 -3.73 10.72
N ALA A 340 -38.86 -3.02 10.16
CA ALA A 340 -39.03 -2.16 8.99
C ALA A 340 -39.41 -2.94 7.72
N ILE A 341 -38.86 -4.16 7.54
CA ILE A 341 -39.22 -5.09 6.46
C ILE A 341 -40.65 -5.62 6.65
N MET A 342 -41.04 -6.00 7.88
CA MET A 342 -42.39 -6.53 8.17
C MET A 342 -43.50 -5.45 8.14
N THR A 343 -43.18 -4.22 8.55
CA THR A 343 -44.09 -3.06 8.42
C THR A 343 -44.11 -2.47 7.02
N GLU A 344 -43.14 -2.85 6.18
CA GLU A 344 -42.94 -2.37 4.82
C GLU A 344 -42.97 -0.83 4.75
N LEU A 345 -42.03 -0.21 5.47
CA LEU A 345 -41.86 1.23 5.54
C LEU A 345 -40.51 1.67 4.94
N PRO A 346 -40.44 2.84 4.27
CA PRO A 346 -39.21 3.37 3.72
C PRO A 346 -38.28 3.85 4.85
N LEU A 347 -37.03 3.38 4.88
CA LEU A 347 -36.05 3.72 5.92
C LEU A 347 -34.63 3.61 5.37
N ILE A 348 -33.80 4.64 5.52
CA ILE A 348 -32.41 4.65 5.03
C ILE A 348 -31.42 4.34 6.16
N ILE A 349 -30.48 3.43 5.92
CA ILE A 349 -29.53 2.95 6.95
C ILE A 349 -28.07 3.05 6.47
N VAL A 350 -27.21 3.63 7.32
CA VAL A 350 -25.85 4.11 7.00
C VAL A 350 -24.82 3.62 8.05
N ASN A 351 -23.84 2.77 7.71
CA ASN A 351 -22.63 2.42 8.48
C ASN A 351 -21.39 2.90 7.74
N SER A 352 -20.74 3.94 8.24
CA SER A 352 -19.39 4.22 7.74
C SER A 352 -18.46 3.10 8.25
N GLN A 353 -18.13 2.12 7.39
CA GLN A 353 -17.43 0.89 7.82
C GLN A 353 -16.05 1.21 8.41
N ARG A 354 -15.61 0.38 9.36
CA ARG A 354 -14.31 0.50 10.02
C ARG A 354 -13.76 -0.88 10.39
N GLY A 355 -12.48 -0.96 10.75
CA GLY A 355 -11.87 -2.22 11.15
C GLY A 355 -12.63 -2.91 12.29
N GLY A 356 -12.92 -4.21 12.11
CA GLY A 356 -13.65 -5.05 13.06
C GLY A 356 -12.77 -6.11 13.74
N PRO A 357 -13.35 -7.16 14.34
CA PRO A 357 -14.74 -7.28 14.78
C PRO A 357 -14.97 -6.62 16.15
N SER A 358 -16.21 -6.59 16.65
CA SER A 358 -16.58 -5.90 17.89
C SER A 358 -16.13 -4.43 17.83
N THR A 359 -15.58 -3.85 18.91
CA THR A 359 -15.03 -2.47 18.91
C THR A 359 -14.05 -2.24 17.76
N GLY A 360 -13.21 -3.24 17.45
CA GLY A 360 -12.28 -3.25 16.33
C GLY A 360 -11.24 -2.13 16.36
N LEU A 361 -11.05 -1.46 15.22
CA LEU A 361 -10.12 -0.34 15.02
C LEU A 361 -10.90 0.94 14.65
N PRO A 362 -11.38 1.74 15.63
CA PRO A 362 -12.39 2.77 15.36
C PRO A 362 -12.03 3.90 14.38
N THR A 363 -10.74 4.15 14.13
CA THR A 363 -10.24 5.17 13.20
C THR A 363 -9.71 4.61 11.88
N LYS A 364 -9.76 3.29 11.66
CA LYS A 364 -9.13 2.64 10.51
C LYS A 364 -10.17 2.07 9.54
N THR A 365 -9.88 2.19 8.24
CA THR A 365 -10.78 1.74 7.17
C THR A 365 -10.73 0.22 7.02
N GLU A 366 -11.88 -0.40 6.78
CA GLU A 366 -11.96 -1.82 6.44
C GLU A 366 -13.27 -2.10 5.70
N GLN A 367 -13.31 -3.23 5.00
CA GLN A 367 -14.49 -3.76 4.32
C GLN A 367 -14.91 -5.11 4.94
N SER A 368 -14.42 -5.38 6.15
CA SER A 368 -14.85 -6.43 7.08
C SER A 368 -16.35 -6.42 7.32
N ASP A 369 -16.91 -5.23 7.15
CA ASP A 369 -18.28 -4.90 7.36
C ASP A 369 -19.11 -5.30 6.15
N LEU A 370 -18.99 -6.60 5.94
CA LEU A 370 -20.01 -7.39 5.34
C LEU A 370 -20.69 -8.38 6.34
N TYR A 371 -20.89 -8.16 7.68
CA TYR A 371 -21.80 -8.82 8.74
C TYR A 371 -23.26 -8.29 9.14
N GLN A 372 -23.96 -7.36 8.44
CA GLN A 372 -25.32 -6.87 8.75
C GLN A 372 -26.31 -6.23 7.66
N ALA A 373 -25.97 -5.94 6.37
CA ALA A 373 -26.90 -5.73 5.21
C ALA A 373 -27.60 -6.92 4.45
N VAL A 374 -26.90 -7.83 3.70
CA VAL A 374 -27.43 -8.96 2.87
C VAL A 374 -28.16 -10.10 3.64
N TYR A 375 -27.52 -11.22 4.05
CA TYR A 375 -28.09 -12.40 4.78
C TYR A 375 -28.61 -12.27 6.25
N GLY A 376 -27.80 -12.43 7.32
CA GLY A 376 -28.19 -12.48 8.77
C GLY A 376 -29.00 -11.33 9.43
N ARG A 377 -30.24 -11.11 8.99
CA ARG A 377 -31.37 -10.71 9.85
C ARG A 377 -32.01 -12.02 10.32
N ASN A 378 -32.89 -11.99 11.32
CA ASN A 378 -33.68 -13.18 11.66
C ASN A 378 -34.77 -13.44 10.60
N GLY A 379 -34.86 -14.69 10.12
CA GLY A 379 -35.83 -15.14 9.12
C GLY A 379 -35.58 -14.61 7.70
N ASP A 380 -36.48 -14.97 6.79
CA ASP A 380 -36.49 -14.56 5.37
C ASP A 380 -36.89 -13.09 5.21
N ALA A 381 -35.99 -12.21 5.65
CA ALA A 381 -36.12 -10.77 5.64
C ALA A 381 -35.11 -10.14 4.65
N PRO A 382 -35.35 -10.19 3.33
CA PRO A 382 -34.49 -9.56 2.33
C PRO A 382 -34.62 -8.03 2.37
N MET A 383 -33.57 -7.33 1.92
CA MET A 383 -33.49 -5.87 1.97
C MET A 383 -32.48 -5.36 0.94
N PRO A 384 -32.74 -4.26 0.22
CA PRO A 384 -31.80 -3.73 -0.76
C PRO A 384 -30.49 -3.23 -0.15
N VAL A 385 -29.39 -3.54 -0.84
CA VAL A 385 -28.02 -3.15 -0.53
C VAL A 385 -27.38 -2.56 -1.79
N ILE A 386 -27.05 -1.27 -1.76
CA ILE A 386 -26.26 -0.56 -2.76
C ILE A 386 -24.88 -0.19 -2.16
N ALA A 387 -23.94 0.41 -2.89
CA ALA A 387 -22.57 0.67 -2.46
C ALA A 387 -21.99 1.94 -3.12
N THR A 388 -21.16 2.68 -2.40
CA THR A 388 -20.43 3.87 -2.88
C THR A 388 -18.97 3.54 -3.16
N ARG A 389 -18.40 3.99 -4.28
CA ARG A 389 -17.03 3.61 -4.72
C ARG A 389 -15.96 4.70 -4.64
N SER A 390 -16.36 5.96 -4.59
CA SER A 390 -15.52 7.13 -4.30
C SER A 390 -16.27 8.06 -3.36
N ALA A 391 -15.74 9.22 -3.02
CA ALA A 391 -16.56 10.22 -2.38
C ALA A 391 -17.68 10.67 -3.35
N ALA A 392 -17.37 11.16 -4.56
CA ALA A 392 -18.31 11.77 -5.51
C ALA A 392 -19.58 10.94 -5.70
N ASP A 393 -19.35 9.65 -5.96
CA ASP A 393 -20.34 8.60 -6.17
C ASP A 393 -21.46 8.53 -5.12
N CYS A 394 -21.17 9.00 -3.91
CA CYS A 394 -22.07 8.87 -2.80
C CYS A 394 -23.32 9.78 -2.84
N PHE A 395 -23.32 10.86 -3.62
CA PHE A 395 -24.52 11.71 -3.80
C PHE A 395 -25.58 10.98 -4.62
N ASP A 396 -25.23 10.44 -5.79
CA ASP A 396 -26.17 9.71 -6.65
C ASP A 396 -26.67 8.44 -5.95
N VAL A 397 -25.75 7.74 -5.28
CA VAL A 397 -26.03 6.58 -4.44
C VAL A 397 -26.83 6.98 -3.16
N ALA A 398 -26.92 8.27 -2.82
CA ALA A 398 -27.88 8.81 -1.87
C ALA A 398 -29.29 8.94 -2.44
N ILE A 399 -29.44 9.63 -3.57
CA ILE A 399 -30.71 9.81 -4.27
C ILE A 399 -31.35 8.46 -4.64
N GLU A 400 -30.57 7.56 -5.25
CA GLU A 400 -31.01 6.23 -5.69
C GLU A 400 -31.56 5.39 -4.53
N ALA A 401 -30.95 5.48 -3.36
CA ALA A 401 -31.41 4.75 -2.18
C ALA A 401 -32.74 5.28 -1.63
N VAL A 402 -32.97 6.60 -1.69
CA VAL A 402 -34.27 7.19 -1.35
C VAL A 402 -35.32 6.76 -2.38
N ARG A 403 -35.00 6.81 -3.67
CA ARG A 403 -35.88 6.33 -4.75
C ARG A 403 -36.31 4.87 -4.54
N ILE A 404 -35.37 3.96 -4.26
CA ILE A 404 -35.69 2.55 -4.00
C ILE A 404 -36.57 2.43 -2.75
N ALA A 405 -36.20 3.10 -1.65
CA ALA A 405 -36.92 2.97 -0.38
C ALA A 405 -38.39 3.41 -0.51
N THR A 406 -38.64 4.56 -1.14
CA THR A 406 -39.99 5.13 -1.29
C THR A 406 -40.81 4.42 -2.37
N GLN A 407 -40.23 4.07 -3.51
CA GLN A 407 -40.97 3.41 -4.60
C GLN A 407 -41.30 1.94 -4.34
N TYR A 408 -40.54 1.25 -3.46
CA TYR A 408 -40.77 -0.15 -3.12
C TYR A 408 -41.19 -0.36 -1.65
N MET A 409 -41.42 0.73 -0.90
CA MET A 409 -41.86 0.73 0.51
C MET A 409 -41.06 -0.25 1.38
N THR A 410 -39.75 -0.03 1.45
CA THR A 410 -38.80 -0.96 2.07
C THR A 410 -37.62 -0.20 2.70
N PRO A 411 -37.02 -0.68 3.81
CA PRO A 411 -35.73 -0.18 4.26
C PRO A 411 -34.65 -0.43 3.21
N VAL A 412 -33.68 0.49 3.07
CA VAL A 412 -32.57 0.43 2.09
C VAL A 412 -31.24 0.77 2.75
N MET A 413 -30.18 0.12 2.27
CA MET A 413 -28.86 0.06 2.88
C MET A 413 -27.78 0.22 1.80
N ILE A 414 -26.67 0.90 2.08
CA ILE A 414 -25.80 1.50 1.04
C ILE A 414 -24.26 1.56 1.34
N LEU A 415 -23.46 0.50 1.16
CA LEU A 415 -22.03 0.33 1.55
C LEU A 415 -21.07 1.56 1.37
N THR A 416 -20.17 1.83 2.34
CA THR A 416 -18.94 2.70 2.24
C THR A 416 -17.99 2.37 3.37
N ASP A 417 -16.73 2.77 3.29
CA ASP A 417 -15.77 2.61 4.39
C ASP A 417 -15.15 3.93 4.88
N GLY A 418 -14.45 3.85 6.01
CA GLY A 418 -13.80 4.98 6.69
C GLY A 418 -12.71 5.68 5.87
N TYR A 419 -12.23 5.07 4.77
CA TYR A 419 -11.40 5.77 3.80
C TYR A 419 -12.28 6.73 2.99
N ILE A 420 -13.30 6.24 2.29
CA ILE A 420 -14.21 7.11 1.52
C ILE A 420 -14.79 8.21 2.42
N ALA A 421 -15.28 7.86 3.62
CA ALA A 421 -15.95 8.81 4.51
C ALA A 421 -15.09 10.02 4.95
N ASN A 422 -13.75 9.90 4.93
CA ASN A 422 -12.82 10.96 5.32
C ASN A 422 -12.00 11.52 4.15
N ALA A 423 -11.72 10.71 3.13
CA ALA A 423 -11.01 11.11 1.91
C ALA A 423 -11.74 12.25 1.19
N ALA A 424 -10.99 13.03 0.41
CA ALA A 424 -11.52 14.15 -0.35
C ALA A 424 -11.11 14.12 -1.82
N GLU A 425 -12.02 14.50 -2.72
CA GLU A 425 -11.83 14.57 -4.18
C GLU A 425 -12.63 15.75 -4.79
N PRO A 426 -12.34 16.22 -6.02
CA PRO A 426 -13.24 17.11 -6.75
C PRO A 426 -14.50 16.34 -7.17
N TRP A 427 -15.68 16.74 -6.71
CA TRP A 427 -16.95 16.31 -7.32
C TRP A 427 -17.39 17.33 -8.39
N LYS A 428 -18.54 17.11 -9.01
CA LYS A 428 -19.20 18.00 -9.96
C LYS A 428 -20.66 18.14 -9.49
N VAL A 429 -20.98 19.09 -8.59
CA VAL A 429 -22.36 19.35 -8.16
C VAL A 429 -23.18 19.45 -9.45
N PRO A 430 -24.18 18.57 -9.58
CA PRO A 430 -24.92 18.40 -10.80
C PRO A 430 -25.95 19.52 -10.91
N ASP A 431 -26.41 19.76 -12.14
CA ASP A 431 -27.66 20.48 -12.31
C ASP A 431 -28.78 19.61 -11.73
N MET A 432 -29.43 20.10 -10.67
CA MET A 432 -30.57 19.43 -10.05
C MET A 432 -31.77 19.29 -11.00
N SER A 433 -31.84 20.08 -12.08
CA SER A 433 -32.84 19.92 -13.13
C SER A 433 -32.71 18.60 -13.92
N GLY A 434 -31.50 18.00 -13.92
CA GLY A 434 -31.22 16.74 -14.59
C GLY A 434 -31.74 15.48 -13.86
N TYR A 435 -32.16 15.59 -12.60
CA TYR A 435 -32.73 14.46 -11.86
C TYR A 435 -34.25 14.38 -12.05
N ALA A 436 -34.72 13.26 -12.59
CA ALA A 436 -36.14 12.96 -12.68
C ALA A 436 -36.78 12.91 -11.26
N PRO A 437 -37.78 13.76 -10.95
CA PRO A 437 -38.49 13.70 -9.68
C PRO A 437 -39.26 12.38 -9.50
N PHE A 438 -39.37 11.92 -8.26
CA PHE A 438 -40.11 10.70 -7.88
C PHE A 438 -41.05 10.97 -6.69
N PRO A 439 -41.98 11.94 -6.81
CA PRO A 439 -42.80 12.43 -5.69
C PRO A 439 -43.67 11.33 -5.08
N VAL A 440 -43.72 11.28 -3.76
CA VAL A 440 -44.50 10.29 -3.00
C VAL A 440 -45.94 10.75 -2.85
N THR A 441 -46.87 9.98 -3.43
CA THR A 441 -48.30 10.12 -3.22
C THR A 441 -48.74 9.30 -2.01
N PHE A 442 -49.14 9.98 -0.92
CA PHE A 442 -49.80 9.33 0.21
C PHE A 442 -51.24 8.96 -0.17
N LYS A 443 -51.70 7.78 0.26
CA LYS A 443 -53.10 7.39 0.08
C LYS A 443 -53.99 8.21 1.02
N THR A 444 -54.91 8.97 0.44
CA THR A 444 -55.83 9.90 1.15
C THR A 444 -57.29 9.49 1.09
N ASP A 445 -57.69 8.80 0.03
CA ASP A 445 -59.09 8.54 -0.28
C ASP A 445 -59.60 7.37 0.54
N ALA A 446 -60.74 7.55 1.21
CA ALA A 446 -61.39 6.48 1.96
C ALA A 446 -61.85 5.34 1.01
N PRO A 447 -62.05 4.10 1.55
CA PRO A 447 -62.68 3.01 0.81
C PRO A 447 -64.13 3.35 0.39
N GLY A 448 -64.71 2.54 -0.50
CA GLY A 448 -66.13 2.62 -0.84
C GLY A 448 -67.04 2.34 0.36
N GLU A 449 -68.33 2.68 0.23
CA GLU A 449 -69.30 2.46 1.30
C GLU A 449 -69.44 0.96 1.63
N GLY A 450 -69.10 0.59 2.87
CA GLY A 450 -69.06 -0.80 3.34
C GLY A 450 -67.71 -1.51 3.17
N GLU A 451 -66.75 -0.93 2.44
CA GLU A 451 -65.41 -1.49 2.30
C GLU A 451 -64.50 -1.20 3.51
N LYS A 452 -63.38 -1.92 3.59
CA LYS A 452 -62.33 -1.71 4.61
C LYS A 452 -61.01 -1.40 3.93
N PHE A 453 -60.26 -0.45 4.49
CA PHE A 453 -58.93 -0.14 3.97
C PHE A 453 -57.98 -1.33 4.16
N MET A 454 -57.25 -1.66 3.09
CA MET A 454 -56.34 -2.79 3.00
C MET A 454 -54.89 -2.28 3.04
N PRO A 455 -54.26 -2.17 4.24
CA PRO A 455 -52.95 -1.54 4.39
C PRO A 455 -51.79 -2.30 3.76
N TYR A 456 -51.98 -3.57 3.39
CA TYR A 456 -51.00 -4.41 2.67
C TYR A 456 -51.55 -4.85 1.29
N ALA A 457 -52.48 -4.08 0.71
CA ALA A 457 -52.76 -4.13 -0.72
C ALA A 457 -51.49 -3.82 -1.53
N ARG A 458 -51.45 -4.26 -2.80
CA ARG A 458 -50.24 -4.25 -3.64
C ARG A 458 -50.46 -3.46 -4.92
N ASP A 459 -49.47 -2.66 -5.28
CA ASP A 459 -49.32 -2.08 -6.63
C ASP A 459 -48.48 -3.01 -7.54
N GLU A 460 -48.16 -2.55 -8.75
CA GLU A 460 -47.31 -3.30 -9.70
C GLU A 460 -45.86 -3.50 -9.25
N LYS A 461 -45.41 -2.78 -8.22
CA LYS A 461 -44.09 -2.93 -7.58
C LYS A 461 -44.17 -3.78 -6.30
N LEU A 462 -45.32 -4.36 -6.00
CA LEU A 462 -45.66 -5.04 -4.74
C LEU A 462 -45.54 -4.13 -3.49
N ALA A 463 -45.42 -2.82 -3.67
CA ALA A 463 -45.40 -1.86 -2.58
C ALA A 463 -46.80 -1.71 -1.97
N ARG A 464 -46.85 -1.24 -0.72
CA ARG A 464 -48.09 -1.08 0.05
C ARG A 464 -48.51 0.40 0.13
N PRO A 465 -49.81 0.72 0.21
CA PRO A 465 -50.26 2.11 0.34
C PRO A 465 -49.74 2.77 1.61
N TRP A 466 -48.98 3.87 1.45
CA TRP A 466 -48.48 4.69 2.55
C TRP A 466 -49.57 5.69 2.99
N VAL A 467 -50.00 5.58 4.24
CA VAL A 467 -51.03 6.43 4.85
C VAL A 467 -50.43 7.13 6.06
N LYS A 468 -50.73 8.43 6.23
CA LYS A 468 -50.32 9.19 7.43
C LYS A 468 -51.29 8.90 8.59
N PRO A 469 -50.79 8.57 9.80
CA PRO A 469 -51.60 8.52 11.00
C PRO A 469 -52.37 9.83 11.19
N GLY A 470 -53.68 9.75 11.37
CA GLY A 470 -54.58 10.91 11.41
C GLY A 470 -55.39 11.16 10.13
N THR A 471 -55.06 10.52 9.00
CA THR A 471 -55.91 10.59 7.80
C THR A 471 -57.27 9.92 8.04
N PRO A 472 -58.42 10.61 7.84
CA PRO A 472 -59.75 10.05 8.03
C PRO A 472 -60.02 8.82 7.15
N GLY A 473 -60.86 7.90 7.62
CA GLY A 473 -61.24 6.68 6.88
C GLY A 473 -60.16 5.60 6.74
N LEU A 474 -58.88 5.92 6.92
CA LEU A 474 -57.74 5.03 6.66
C LEU A 474 -57.05 4.50 7.95
N LEU A 475 -57.85 4.30 9.00
CA LEU A 475 -57.41 3.71 10.26
C LEU A 475 -56.96 2.25 10.04
N HIS A 476 -55.69 1.96 10.31
CA HIS A 476 -55.09 0.65 10.10
C HIS A 476 -54.09 0.29 11.21
N ARG A 477 -53.56 -0.94 11.15
CA ARG A 477 -52.56 -1.47 12.11
C ARG A 477 -51.47 -2.22 11.34
N ILE A 478 -50.22 -2.00 11.73
CA ILE A 478 -49.01 -2.68 11.22
C ILE A 478 -48.10 -2.99 12.42
N GLY A 479 -47.15 -3.92 12.25
CA GLY A 479 -46.19 -4.30 13.30
C GLY A 479 -45.61 -5.70 13.08
N GLY A 480 -44.61 -6.08 13.86
CA GLY A 480 -43.69 -7.20 13.58
C GLY A 480 -44.24 -8.63 13.54
N ILE A 481 -45.49 -8.88 13.94
CA ILE A 481 -46.16 -10.18 13.76
C ILE A 481 -46.60 -10.33 12.29
N GLU A 482 -46.67 -11.55 11.75
CA GLU A 482 -47.18 -11.78 10.39
C GLU A 482 -48.60 -11.21 10.17
N LYS A 483 -48.92 -10.90 8.91
CA LYS A 483 -50.18 -10.25 8.51
C LYS A 483 -50.93 -11.06 7.47
N GLN A 484 -52.25 -11.04 7.54
CA GLN A 484 -53.12 -11.59 6.50
C GLN A 484 -52.91 -10.82 5.18
N VAL A 485 -52.74 -11.51 4.05
CA VAL A 485 -52.57 -10.90 2.71
C VAL A 485 -53.60 -9.77 2.49
N GLY A 486 -53.12 -8.59 2.09
CA GLY A 486 -53.94 -7.38 1.89
C GLY A 486 -54.25 -6.59 3.17
N THR A 487 -54.45 -7.26 4.31
CA THR A 487 -55.06 -6.64 5.51
C THR A 487 -54.04 -6.34 6.62
N GLY A 488 -54.44 -5.57 7.62
CA GLY A 488 -53.65 -5.31 8.84
C GLY A 488 -53.85 -6.34 9.96
N ASN A 489 -54.63 -7.40 9.72
CA ASN A 489 -54.97 -8.42 10.71
C ASN A 489 -53.82 -9.43 10.90
N LEU A 490 -53.80 -10.09 12.06
CA LEU A 490 -52.86 -11.19 12.32
C LEU A 490 -53.36 -12.48 11.65
N ASP A 491 -52.45 -13.22 11.02
CA ASP A 491 -52.72 -14.54 10.44
C ASP A 491 -51.45 -15.41 10.61
N TYR A 492 -51.65 -16.65 11.04
CA TYR A 492 -50.60 -17.62 11.36
C TYR A 492 -50.69 -18.89 10.48
N SER A 493 -51.55 -18.89 9.46
CA SER A 493 -51.68 -20.00 8.53
C SER A 493 -50.45 -20.13 7.62
N ALA A 494 -50.07 -21.38 7.30
CA ALA A 494 -48.87 -21.67 6.54
C ALA A 494 -48.90 -21.03 5.14
N ASP A 495 -50.04 -21.13 4.44
CA ASP A 495 -50.23 -20.56 3.10
C ASP A 495 -50.11 -19.03 3.10
N ASN A 496 -50.67 -18.36 4.12
CA ASN A 496 -50.56 -16.91 4.26
C ASN A 496 -49.11 -16.47 4.52
N HIS A 497 -48.41 -17.15 5.44
CA HIS A 497 -47.01 -16.86 5.73
C HIS A 497 -46.12 -17.09 4.49
N GLN A 498 -46.34 -18.20 3.77
CA GLN A 498 -45.63 -18.51 2.53
C GLN A 498 -45.90 -17.44 1.45
N ALA A 499 -47.14 -16.99 1.29
CA ALA A 499 -47.51 -15.93 0.35
C ALA A 499 -46.87 -14.58 0.70
N MET A 500 -46.95 -14.15 1.97
CA MET A 500 -46.37 -12.88 2.42
C MET A 500 -44.83 -12.89 2.38
N THR A 501 -44.19 -14.02 2.69
CA THR A 501 -42.73 -14.17 2.54
C THR A 501 -42.30 -14.17 1.07
N ASN A 502 -43.06 -14.82 0.17
CA ASN A 502 -42.84 -14.71 -1.27
C ASN A 502 -42.96 -13.24 -1.73
N VAL A 503 -44.03 -12.53 -1.38
CA VAL A 503 -44.22 -11.11 -1.73
C VAL A 503 -43.07 -10.23 -1.22
N ARG A 504 -42.60 -10.42 0.02
CA ARG A 504 -41.44 -9.67 0.55
C ARG A 504 -40.14 -9.96 -0.19
N ARG A 505 -39.91 -11.22 -0.61
CA ARG A 505 -38.77 -11.61 -1.46
C ARG A 505 -38.87 -11.01 -2.85
N ASP A 506 -39.99 -11.25 -3.52
CA ASP A 506 -40.19 -10.91 -4.94
C ASP A 506 -40.22 -9.38 -5.12
N LYS A 507 -40.71 -8.63 -4.12
CA LYS A 507 -40.59 -7.17 -4.07
C LYS A 507 -39.15 -6.67 -4.06
N VAL A 508 -38.24 -7.35 -3.35
CA VAL A 508 -36.81 -6.95 -3.29
C VAL A 508 -36.04 -7.45 -4.52
N ALA A 509 -36.36 -8.65 -5.02
CA ALA A 509 -35.76 -9.18 -6.24
C ALA A 509 -36.19 -8.42 -7.50
N GLY A 510 -37.45 -7.94 -7.55
CA GLY A 510 -38.03 -7.15 -8.64
C GLY A 510 -37.69 -5.64 -8.62
N ILE A 511 -36.71 -5.21 -7.81
CA ILE A 511 -36.24 -3.83 -7.85
C ILE A 511 -35.44 -3.62 -9.13
N SER A 512 -35.91 -2.71 -9.98
CA SER A 512 -35.18 -2.31 -11.18
C SER A 512 -33.92 -1.55 -10.79
N VAL A 513 -32.78 -2.19 -11.05
CA VAL A 513 -31.42 -1.67 -10.91
C VAL A 513 -30.75 -1.61 -12.29
N PRO A 514 -29.83 -0.67 -12.56
CA PRO A 514 -29.08 -0.63 -13.81
C PRO A 514 -28.21 -1.87 -14.01
N ASP A 515 -27.98 -2.25 -15.26
CA ASP A 515 -26.99 -3.27 -15.63
C ASP A 515 -25.58 -2.90 -15.16
N GLN A 516 -24.79 -3.92 -14.81
CA GLN A 516 -23.39 -3.75 -14.45
C GLN A 516 -22.58 -3.32 -15.68
N VAL A 517 -21.86 -2.21 -15.56
CA VAL A 517 -20.88 -1.75 -16.55
C VAL A 517 -19.49 -2.31 -16.27
N ILE A 518 -18.70 -2.50 -17.32
CA ILE A 518 -17.24 -2.65 -17.23
C ILE A 518 -16.66 -1.24 -17.04
N GLU A 519 -15.79 -1.05 -16.04
CA GLU A 519 -15.16 0.24 -15.74
C GLU A 519 -13.87 0.44 -16.53
N GLN A 520 -13.15 -0.64 -16.85
CA GLN A 520 -12.03 -0.67 -17.80
C GLN A 520 -11.92 -2.05 -18.47
N GLY A 521 -11.56 -2.08 -19.76
CA GLY A 521 -11.23 -3.31 -20.49
C GLY A 521 -12.34 -3.83 -21.41
N ALA A 522 -12.24 -5.12 -21.75
CA ALA A 522 -13.19 -5.83 -22.62
C ALA A 522 -14.30 -6.52 -21.79
N PRO A 523 -15.48 -6.82 -22.38
CA PRO A 523 -16.58 -7.51 -21.69
C PRO A 523 -16.32 -9.00 -21.41
N ASP A 524 -15.31 -9.58 -22.06
CA ASP A 524 -14.78 -10.93 -21.89
C ASP A 524 -13.24 -10.89 -21.81
N GLY A 525 -12.59 -12.00 -21.45
CA GLY A 525 -11.11 -12.10 -21.45
C GLY A 525 -10.49 -13.00 -20.38
N LYS A 526 -9.18 -12.88 -20.17
CA LYS A 526 -8.39 -13.77 -19.30
C LYS A 526 -8.52 -13.51 -17.81
N LEU A 527 -8.84 -12.27 -17.42
CA LEU A 527 -8.97 -11.88 -16.03
C LEU A 527 -9.90 -10.69 -15.89
N VAL A 528 -10.88 -10.77 -15.00
CA VAL A 528 -11.56 -9.59 -14.46
C VAL A 528 -11.22 -9.41 -12.99
N VAL A 529 -10.90 -8.17 -12.62
CA VAL A 529 -10.78 -7.74 -11.23
C VAL A 529 -12.09 -7.09 -10.82
N VAL A 530 -12.76 -7.66 -9.82
CA VAL A 530 -14.11 -7.27 -9.36
C VAL A 530 -14.00 -6.61 -8.00
N GLY A 531 -14.30 -5.32 -7.94
CA GLY A 531 -14.24 -4.53 -6.70
C GLY A 531 -15.59 -4.10 -6.15
N TRP A 532 -15.56 -3.59 -4.92
CA TRP A 532 -16.62 -2.81 -4.29
C TRP A 532 -16.03 -1.82 -3.27
N GLY A 533 -16.73 -0.72 -2.97
CA GLY A 533 -16.26 0.29 -2.01
C GLY A 533 -14.96 0.98 -2.43
N SER A 534 -14.15 1.42 -1.46
CA SER A 534 -12.87 2.14 -1.69
C SER A 534 -11.82 1.40 -2.52
N THR A 535 -11.98 0.10 -2.76
CA THR A 535 -11.08 -0.66 -3.65
C THR A 535 -11.09 -0.15 -5.10
N TYR A 536 -12.09 0.65 -5.48
CA TYR A 536 -12.23 1.25 -6.80
C TYR A 536 -10.93 1.85 -7.33
N GLY A 537 -10.32 2.77 -6.58
CA GLY A 537 -9.12 3.49 -7.00
C GLY A 537 -7.90 2.59 -7.22
N PRO A 538 -7.50 1.79 -6.21
CA PRO A 538 -6.40 0.85 -6.34
C PRO A 538 -6.59 -0.16 -7.48
N ILE A 539 -7.81 -0.67 -7.70
CA ILE A 539 -8.09 -1.57 -8.83
C ILE A 539 -7.99 -0.81 -10.17
N THR A 540 -8.62 0.36 -10.28
CA THR A 540 -8.61 1.22 -11.49
C THR A 540 -7.18 1.50 -11.95
N GLN A 541 -6.28 1.79 -11.00
CA GLN A 541 -4.86 2.01 -11.28
C GLN A 541 -4.08 0.71 -11.53
N ALA A 542 -4.36 -0.38 -10.80
CA ALA A 542 -3.70 -1.67 -11.03
C ALA A 542 -4.05 -2.25 -12.41
N VAL A 543 -5.32 -2.19 -12.84
CA VAL A 543 -5.78 -2.62 -14.16
C VAL A 543 -5.22 -1.71 -15.25
N ARG A 544 -5.27 -0.38 -15.09
CA ARG A 544 -4.60 0.57 -16.02
C ARG A 544 -3.09 0.33 -16.13
N ARG A 545 -2.43 -0.18 -15.08
CA ARG A 545 -1.00 -0.59 -15.11
C ARG A 545 -0.81 -1.95 -15.77
N ALA A 546 -1.71 -2.92 -15.57
CA ALA A 546 -1.66 -4.23 -16.19
C ALA A 546 -1.92 -4.18 -17.71
N ARG A 547 -2.97 -3.48 -18.14
CA ARG A 547 -3.30 -3.29 -19.56
C ARG A 547 -2.19 -2.57 -20.33
N ARG A 548 -1.52 -1.57 -19.73
CA ARG A 548 -0.32 -0.93 -20.29
C ARG A 548 0.90 -1.87 -20.44
N LYS A 549 0.92 -3.02 -19.76
CA LYS A 549 1.91 -4.10 -19.98
C LYS A 549 1.45 -5.14 -21.02
N GLY A 550 0.37 -4.87 -21.76
CA GLY A 550 -0.21 -5.82 -22.72
C GLY A 550 -0.93 -7.01 -22.06
N LEU A 551 -1.22 -6.94 -20.76
CA LEU A 551 -1.96 -7.99 -20.06
C LEU A 551 -3.46 -7.81 -20.28
N ASP A 552 -4.13 -8.88 -20.67
CA ASP A 552 -5.58 -8.91 -20.80
C ASP A 552 -6.24 -9.00 -19.41
N VAL A 553 -6.64 -7.83 -18.90
CA VAL A 553 -7.27 -7.65 -17.59
C VAL A 553 -8.37 -6.60 -17.70
N SER A 554 -9.57 -6.89 -17.21
CA SER A 554 -10.69 -5.94 -17.09
C SER A 554 -11.00 -5.59 -15.64
N HIS A 555 -11.76 -4.51 -15.43
CA HIS A 555 -12.24 -4.02 -14.14
C HIS A 555 -13.77 -3.95 -14.13
N ILE A 556 -14.41 -4.63 -13.19
CA ILE A 556 -15.82 -4.45 -12.84
C ILE A 556 -15.88 -3.90 -11.41
N HIS A 557 -16.80 -2.97 -11.14
CA HIS A 557 -17.01 -2.45 -9.80
C HIS A 557 -18.49 -2.44 -9.43
N ILE A 558 -18.86 -3.17 -8.39
CA ILE A 558 -20.26 -3.46 -8.09
C ILE A 558 -20.85 -2.38 -7.20
N ARG A 559 -21.85 -1.65 -7.76
CA ARG A 559 -22.65 -0.66 -7.03
C ARG A 559 -23.88 -1.30 -6.38
N HIS A 560 -24.63 -2.15 -7.08
CA HIS A 560 -25.83 -2.80 -6.53
C HIS A 560 -25.45 -4.21 -6.03
N ILE A 561 -25.50 -4.39 -4.71
CA ILE A 561 -25.06 -5.60 -4.00
C ILE A 561 -26.25 -6.51 -3.69
N TRP A 562 -27.44 -5.95 -3.49
CA TRP A 562 -28.70 -6.67 -3.38
C TRP A 562 -29.91 -5.80 -3.81
N PRO A 563 -30.77 -6.26 -4.74
CA PRO A 563 -30.46 -7.28 -5.72
C PRO A 563 -29.21 -6.89 -6.53
N MET A 564 -28.54 -7.88 -7.11
CA MET A 564 -27.43 -7.64 -8.05
C MET A 564 -27.97 -7.33 -9.45
N PRO A 565 -27.20 -6.61 -10.30
CA PRO A 565 -27.58 -6.37 -11.70
C PRO A 565 -27.81 -7.68 -12.47
N GLY A 566 -28.87 -7.72 -13.29
CA GLY A 566 -29.30 -8.95 -13.98
C GLY A 566 -28.23 -9.53 -14.91
N ASN A 567 -27.48 -8.67 -15.60
CA ASN A 567 -26.38 -9.10 -16.48
C ASN A 567 -25.11 -9.59 -15.76
N LEU A 568 -24.96 -9.35 -14.45
CA LEU A 568 -23.69 -9.56 -13.74
C LEU A 568 -23.23 -11.01 -13.78
N GLY A 569 -24.17 -11.96 -13.64
CA GLY A 569 -23.85 -13.39 -13.64
C GLY A 569 -23.27 -13.88 -14.95
N ASP A 570 -23.76 -13.38 -16.08
CA ASP A 570 -23.27 -13.80 -17.41
C ASP A 570 -22.03 -13.00 -17.83
N LEU A 571 -21.95 -11.72 -17.45
CA LEU A 571 -20.75 -10.90 -17.59
C LEU A 571 -19.55 -11.54 -16.87
N LEU A 572 -19.72 -12.04 -15.63
CA LEU A 572 -18.64 -12.71 -14.90
C LEU A 572 -18.25 -14.08 -15.48
N LYS A 573 -19.16 -14.78 -16.18
CA LYS A 573 -18.84 -16.02 -16.92
C LYS A 573 -18.06 -15.77 -18.21
N GLY A 574 -18.02 -14.52 -18.69
CA GLY A 574 -17.21 -14.12 -19.86
C GLY A 574 -15.70 -14.15 -19.64
N TYR A 575 -15.22 -14.39 -18.41
CA TYR A 575 -13.79 -14.35 -18.09
C TYR A 575 -13.23 -15.71 -17.64
N GLU A 576 -12.02 -16.06 -18.08
CA GLU A 576 -11.31 -17.28 -17.63
C GLU A 576 -11.10 -17.27 -16.10
N LYS A 577 -10.93 -16.08 -15.51
CA LYS A 577 -10.61 -15.87 -14.10
C LYS A 577 -11.31 -14.63 -13.56
N VAL A 578 -11.85 -14.74 -12.36
CA VAL A 578 -12.44 -13.65 -11.60
C VAL A 578 -11.61 -13.45 -10.33
N LEU A 579 -11.06 -12.26 -10.10
CA LEU A 579 -10.27 -11.91 -8.92
C LEU A 579 -10.99 -10.82 -8.12
N VAL A 580 -11.15 -11.02 -6.81
CA VAL A 580 -11.88 -10.13 -5.92
C VAL A 580 -10.94 -9.59 -4.83
N PRO A 581 -10.30 -8.44 -5.06
CA PRO A 581 -9.55 -7.74 -4.02
C PRO A 581 -10.50 -6.99 -3.10
N GLU A 582 -10.44 -7.30 -1.80
CA GLU A 582 -11.32 -6.72 -0.80
C GLU A 582 -10.64 -6.61 0.56
N MET A 583 -10.98 -5.58 1.33
CA MET A 583 -10.36 -5.31 2.64
C MET A 583 -11.01 -6.14 3.75
N ASN A 584 -11.08 -7.47 3.54
CA ASN A 584 -11.77 -8.43 4.41
C ASN A 584 -11.30 -9.88 4.13
N THR A 585 -12.08 -10.89 4.55
CA THR A 585 -11.75 -12.33 4.40
C THR A 585 -12.18 -13.00 3.09
N GLY A 586 -12.64 -12.25 2.09
CA GLY A 586 -13.08 -12.75 0.77
C GLY A 586 -14.61 -12.80 0.64
N GLN A 587 -15.27 -11.74 1.06
CA GLN A 587 -16.68 -11.74 1.42
C GLN A 587 -17.61 -11.52 0.22
N LEU A 588 -17.32 -10.53 -0.63
CA LEU A 588 -17.99 -10.40 -1.94
C LEU A 588 -17.71 -11.63 -2.80
N LYS A 589 -16.49 -12.19 -2.75
CA LYS A 589 -16.15 -13.48 -3.39
C LYS A 589 -17.15 -14.58 -3.04
N THR A 590 -17.69 -14.61 -1.82
CA THR A 590 -18.66 -15.63 -1.43
C THR A 590 -20.05 -15.34 -1.99
N VAL A 591 -20.54 -14.10 -1.93
CA VAL A 591 -21.86 -13.74 -2.51
C VAL A 591 -21.88 -13.99 -4.03
N LEU A 592 -20.78 -13.70 -4.75
CA LEU A 592 -20.68 -13.97 -6.19
C LEU A 592 -20.68 -15.48 -6.52
N ARG A 593 -20.06 -16.30 -5.65
CA ARG A 593 -20.11 -17.78 -5.77
C ARG A 593 -21.50 -18.32 -5.49
N ASP A 594 -22.16 -17.82 -4.44
CA ASP A 594 -23.52 -18.19 -4.02
C ASP A 594 -24.56 -17.87 -5.10
N GLN A 595 -24.50 -16.67 -5.69
CA GLN A 595 -25.52 -16.21 -6.65
C GLN A 595 -25.27 -16.65 -8.10
N PHE A 596 -24.02 -16.84 -8.53
CA PHE A 596 -23.69 -17.08 -9.95
C PHE A 596 -22.83 -18.32 -10.24
N LEU A 597 -22.36 -19.05 -9.21
CA LEU A 597 -21.49 -20.23 -9.32
C LEU A 597 -20.16 -19.99 -10.06
N VAL A 598 -19.69 -18.73 -10.13
CA VAL A 598 -18.41 -18.35 -10.75
C VAL A 598 -17.22 -18.58 -9.82
N ASP A 599 -16.06 -18.98 -10.35
CA ASP A 599 -14.86 -19.27 -9.54
C ASP A 599 -14.10 -18.00 -9.11
N ALA A 600 -14.78 -17.08 -8.43
CA ALA A 600 -14.21 -15.85 -7.88
C ALA A 600 -13.08 -16.16 -6.87
N ARG A 601 -11.86 -15.70 -7.13
CA ARG A 601 -10.67 -15.91 -6.29
C ARG A 601 -10.41 -14.67 -5.41
N PRO A 602 -10.16 -14.82 -4.09
CA PRO A 602 -9.94 -13.69 -3.20
C PRO A 602 -8.53 -13.09 -3.32
N LEU A 603 -8.41 -11.78 -3.11
CA LEU A 603 -7.14 -11.07 -2.83
C LEU A 603 -7.34 -10.18 -1.59
N ASN A 604 -7.20 -10.80 -0.42
CA ASN A 604 -7.64 -10.25 0.86
C ASN A 604 -6.60 -9.32 1.51
N LYS A 605 -7.05 -8.21 2.10
CA LYS A 605 -6.21 -7.35 2.97
C LYS A 605 -6.95 -6.91 4.24
N VAL A 606 -6.64 -7.55 5.37
CA VAL A 606 -7.22 -7.21 6.69
C VAL A 606 -6.14 -6.54 7.55
N SER A 607 -5.98 -5.23 7.40
CA SER A 607 -4.92 -4.48 8.09
C SER A 607 -5.29 -3.02 8.42
N GLY A 608 -6.58 -2.65 8.39
CA GLY A 608 -7.01 -1.27 8.65
C GLY A 608 -6.48 -0.19 7.68
N GLN A 609 -5.99 -0.56 6.49
CA GLN A 609 -5.27 0.35 5.58
C GLN A 609 -5.59 0.05 4.09
N PRO A 610 -5.81 1.08 3.24
CA PRO A 610 -6.10 0.92 1.80
C PRO A 610 -5.07 0.07 1.03
N PHE A 611 -5.47 -0.50 -0.10
CA PHE A 611 -4.53 -1.16 -1.03
C PHE A 611 -3.52 -0.16 -1.62
N ARG A 612 -2.27 -0.62 -1.82
CA ARG A 612 -1.20 0.12 -2.52
C ARG A 612 -1.04 -0.40 -3.95
N ILE A 613 -0.49 0.41 -4.86
CA ILE A 613 -0.39 0.16 -6.30
C ILE A 613 1.06 -0.12 -6.79
N HIS A 614 2.07 0.26 -6.01
CA HIS A 614 3.48 0.05 -6.32
C HIS A 614 4.10 -1.12 -5.56
N ILE A 615 4.83 -1.95 -6.30
CA ILE A 615 6.04 -2.62 -5.82
C ILE A 615 7.20 -1.73 -6.29
N ARG A 616 8.12 -1.36 -5.39
CA ARG A 616 9.22 -0.41 -5.69
C ARG A 616 10.52 -1.17 -6.00
N PRO A 617 11.19 -0.92 -7.14
CA PRO A 617 12.55 -1.42 -7.37
C PRO A 617 13.53 -0.87 -6.35
N SER A 618 14.46 -1.71 -5.88
CA SER A 618 15.53 -1.29 -4.97
C SER A 618 16.57 -0.42 -5.68
N THR A 619 17.27 0.43 -4.93
CA THR A 619 18.47 1.18 -5.36
C THR A 619 19.64 0.78 -4.46
N PRO A 620 20.92 1.06 -4.81
CA PRO A 620 22.05 0.60 -4.00
C PRO A 620 21.98 1.08 -2.54
N LYS A 621 21.36 2.25 -2.30
CA LYS A 621 21.16 2.83 -0.97
C LYS A 621 20.06 2.14 -0.15
N ASP A 622 19.13 1.44 -0.80
CA ASP A 622 18.17 0.56 -0.11
C ASP A 622 18.84 -0.73 0.40
N TRP A 623 20.14 -0.92 0.15
CA TRP A 623 20.97 -2.01 0.67
C TRP A 623 22.08 -1.52 1.63
N GLU A 624 22.16 -0.22 1.93
CA GLU A 624 23.16 0.37 2.80
C GLU A 624 22.59 0.67 4.18
N THR A 625 23.08 -0.02 5.22
CA THR A 625 22.73 0.28 6.63
C THR A 625 23.38 1.58 7.10
N ASP A 626 22.82 2.18 8.14
CA ASP A 626 23.42 3.30 8.88
C ASP A 626 24.64 2.91 9.75
N GLN A 627 24.92 1.61 9.91
CA GLN A 627 26.01 1.13 10.77
C GLN A 627 27.40 1.51 10.25
N GLU A 628 28.21 2.10 11.13
CA GLU A 628 29.64 2.27 10.93
C GLU A 628 30.29 0.92 10.60
N VAL A 629 30.88 0.81 9.40
CA VAL A 629 31.53 -0.41 8.93
C VAL A 629 32.85 -0.63 9.67
N ARG A 630 32.85 -1.57 10.61
CA ARG A 630 33.97 -1.85 11.52
C ARG A 630 34.94 -2.89 10.95
N TRP A 631 35.59 -2.51 9.86
CA TRP A 631 36.74 -3.21 9.28
C TRP A 631 37.99 -2.33 9.33
N CYS A 632 39.16 -2.87 9.03
CA CYS A 632 40.40 -2.09 9.07
C CYS A 632 40.45 -1.11 7.86
N PRO A 633 40.81 0.17 8.03
CA PRO A 633 40.75 1.16 6.94
C PRO A 633 41.60 0.76 5.72
N GLY A 634 40.94 0.45 4.60
CA GLY A 634 41.58 -0.10 3.40
C GLY A 634 41.42 -1.61 3.19
N CYS A 635 40.68 -2.32 4.06
CA CYS A 635 40.37 -3.73 3.88
C CYS A 635 39.51 -3.97 2.62
N GLY A 636 39.77 -5.04 1.88
CA GLY A 636 38.98 -5.41 0.69
C GLY A 636 37.50 -5.68 0.99
N ASP A 637 37.15 -6.02 2.23
CA ASP A 637 35.77 -6.19 2.69
C ASP A 637 34.86 -5.00 2.29
N TYR A 638 35.38 -3.76 2.36
CA TYR A 638 34.67 -2.54 1.94
C TYR A 638 34.34 -2.55 0.44
N ALA A 639 35.25 -3.04 -0.39
CA ALA A 639 35.06 -3.11 -1.85
C ALA A 639 34.07 -4.20 -2.23
N ILE A 640 34.13 -5.37 -1.57
CA ILE A 640 33.17 -6.46 -1.77
C ILE A 640 31.77 -6.01 -1.35
N LEU A 641 31.62 -5.37 -0.18
CA LEU A 641 30.36 -4.81 0.29
C LEU A 641 29.75 -3.85 -0.74
N LYS A 642 30.53 -2.91 -1.26
CA LYS A 642 30.06 -1.96 -2.28
C LYS A 642 29.76 -2.62 -3.63
N ALA A 643 30.49 -3.66 -4.02
CA ALA A 643 30.19 -4.44 -5.23
C ALA A 643 28.85 -5.17 -5.11
N VAL A 644 28.57 -5.78 -3.95
CA VAL A 644 27.30 -6.49 -3.66
C VAL A 644 26.13 -5.49 -3.57
N GLN A 645 26.24 -4.43 -2.77
CA GLN A 645 25.21 -3.38 -2.64
C GLN A 645 24.83 -2.75 -3.99
N ARG A 646 25.79 -2.55 -4.89
CA ARG A 646 25.51 -2.07 -6.26
C ARG A 646 24.89 -3.14 -7.15
N THR A 647 25.24 -4.42 -6.96
CA THR A 647 24.74 -5.52 -7.80
C THR A 647 23.27 -5.85 -7.52
N MET A 648 22.78 -5.73 -6.27
CA MET A 648 21.41 -6.13 -5.89
C MET A 648 20.30 -5.45 -6.73
N PRO A 649 20.31 -4.12 -6.97
CA PRO A 649 19.40 -3.49 -7.93
C PRO A 649 19.60 -3.99 -9.37
N GLU A 650 20.86 -4.21 -9.78
CA GLU A 650 21.21 -4.66 -11.13
C GLU A 650 20.77 -6.11 -11.45
N ILE A 651 20.34 -6.89 -10.43
CA ILE A 651 19.69 -8.21 -10.57
C ILE A 651 18.18 -8.20 -10.30
N GLY A 652 17.61 -7.04 -9.91
CA GLY A 652 16.17 -6.89 -9.62
C GLY A 652 15.73 -7.41 -8.25
N ALA A 653 16.65 -7.66 -7.32
CA ALA A 653 16.32 -8.06 -5.95
C ALA A 653 15.67 -6.90 -5.17
N THR A 654 14.93 -7.23 -4.10
CA THR A 654 14.41 -6.23 -3.14
C THR A 654 14.65 -6.67 -1.68
N PRO A 655 14.89 -5.73 -0.75
CA PRO A 655 15.22 -6.08 0.63
C PRO A 655 14.14 -6.89 1.35
N GLU A 656 12.87 -6.59 1.11
CA GLU A 656 11.75 -7.33 1.68
C GLU A 656 11.63 -8.78 1.18
N ASN A 657 12.38 -9.15 0.14
CA ASN A 657 12.47 -10.52 -0.38
C ASN A 657 13.89 -11.11 -0.30
N THR A 658 14.84 -10.49 0.41
CA THR A 658 16.25 -10.94 0.41
C THR A 658 16.84 -11.05 1.82
N VAL A 659 17.60 -12.11 2.07
CA VAL A 659 18.19 -12.40 3.39
C VAL A 659 19.67 -12.73 3.32
N PHE A 660 20.46 -12.12 4.20
CA PHE A 660 21.90 -12.37 4.37
C PHE A 660 22.17 -13.14 5.67
N VAL A 661 22.91 -14.24 5.58
CA VAL A 661 23.21 -15.14 6.70
C VAL A 661 24.73 -15.31 6.84
N SER A 662 25.29 -15.25 8.06
CA SER A 662 26.75 -15.35 8.25
C SER A 662 27.15 -16.08 9.52
N GLY A 663 28.36 -16.66 9.54
CA GLY A 663 28.95 -17.28 10.73
C GLY A 663 29.71 -16.23 11.56
N ILE A 664 30.96 -16.50 11.98
CA ILE A 664 31.75 -15.54 12.80
C ILE A 664 33.14 -15.28 12.17
N GLY A 665 33.47 -14.01 11.94
CA GLY A 665 34.72 -13.57 11.31
C GLY A 665 34.76 -12.05 11.07
N CYS A 666 35.76 -11.57 10.32
CA CYS A 666 35.75 -10.18 9.80
C CYS A 666 34.60 -10.01 8.81
N SER A 667 34.64 -10.80 7.73
CA SER A 667 33.63 -10.84 6.68
C SER A 667 32.23 -11.12 7.23
N SER A 668 32.08 -12.02 8.23
CA SER A 668 30.77 -12.40 8.77
C SER A 668 29.99 -11.26 9.44
N ARG A 669 30.56 -10.06 9.61
CA ARG A 669 29.80 -8.84 9.99
C ARG A 669 28.86 -8.35 8.89
N PHE A 670 29.00 -8.82 7.65
CA PHE A 670 28.30 -8.34 6.46
C PHE A 670 26.77 -8.22 6.57
N PRO A 671 26.00 -9.12 7.22
CA PRO A 671 24.54 -8.93 7.35
C PRO A 671 24.14 -7.74 8.24
N TYR A 672 25.07 -7.19 9.03
CA TYR A 672 24.87 -5.91 9.73
C TYR A 672 25.17 -4.69 8.85
N TYR A 673 25.66 -4.91 7.63
CA TYR A 673 26.01 -3.88 6.64
C TYR A 673 25.15 -3.94 5.37
N MET A 674 24.13 -4.81 5.35
CA MET A 674 23.10 -4.89 4.32
C MET A 674 21.74 -4.51 4.92
N GLU A 675 21.09 -3.47 4.37
CA GLU A 675 19.79 -2.97 4.84
C GLU A 675 18.64 -3.89 4.39
N THR A 676 18.58 -5.09 4.95
CA THR A 676 17.72 -6.20 4.54
C THR A 676 17.58 -7.21 5.68
N TYR A 677 16.87 -8.32 5.50
CA TYR A 677 16.85 -9.36 6.54
C TYR A 677 18.27 -9.92 6.79
N GLY A 678 18.77 -9.81 8.02
CA GLY A 678 20.13 -10.23 8.40
C GLY A 678 20.14 -11.24 9.55
N PHE A 679 20.89 -12.33 9.40
CA PHE A 679 21.07 -13.35 10.45
C PHE A 679 22.55 -13.72 10.61
N HIS A 680 23.25 -12.99 11.49
CA HIS A 680 24.57 -13.38 12.01
C HIS A 680 24.39 -14.48 13.07
N THR A 681 24.92 -15.67 12.81
CA THR A 681 24.80 -16.87 13.66
C THR A 681 26.16 -17.31 14.19
N ILE A 682 26.17 -18.35 15.03
CA ILE A 682 27.39 -18.89 15.64
C ILE A 682 28.32 -19.55 14.59
N HIS A 683 29.63 -19.61 14.92
CA HIS A 683 30.72 -20.12 14.08
C HIS A 683 30.30 -21.22 13.10
N GLY A 684 30.39 -20.94 11.80
CA GLY A 684 30.16 -21.91 10.74
C GLY A 684 28.75 -22.49 10.62
N ARG A 685 27.71 -21.84 11.20
CA ARG A 685 26.31 -22.34 11.15
C ARG A 685 25.41 -21.63 10.15
N ALA A 686 25.91 -20.65 9.40
CA ALA A 686 25.14 -19.95 8.37
C ALA A 686 24.46 -20.88 7.35
N PRO A 687 25.10 -21.94 6.83
CA PRO A 687 24.46 -22.86 5.89
C PRO A 687 23.25 -23.61 6.49
N ALA A 688 23.25 -23.88 7.79
CA ALA A 688 22.14 -24.53 8.48
C ALA A 688 20.95 -23.56 8.65
N VAL A 689 21.21 -22.29 9.01
CA VAL A 689 20.17 -21.27 9.14
C VAL A 689 19.55 -20.94 7.78
N ALA A 690 20.37 -20.72 6.75
CA ALA A 690 19.91 -20.45 5.39
C ALA A 690 18.98 -21.56 4.84
N THR A 691 19.31 -22.83 5.11
CA THR A 691 18.43 -23.98 4.78
C THR A 691 17.04 -23.84 5.41
N GLY A 692 16.96 -23.42 6.67
CA GLY A 692 15.68 -23.23 7.36
C GLY A 692 14.85 -22.07 6.79
N VAL A 693 15.50 -20.94 6.49
CA VAL A 693 14.81 -19.75 5.94
C VAL A 693 14.23 -20.02 4.56
N LYS A 694 15.03 -20.58 3.64
CA LYS A 694 14.63 -20.87 2.26
C LYS A 694 13.55 -21.97 2.15
N LEU A 695 13.48 -22.89 3.11
CA LEU A 695 12.38 -23.87 3.19
C LEU A 695 11.08 -23.28 3.76
N ALA A 696 11.18 -22.29 4.65
CA ALA A 696 10.03 -21.63 5.27
C ALA A 696 9.40 -20.56 4.35
N ASN A 697 10.22 -19.88 3.54
CA ASN A 697 9.77 -18.99 2.48
C ASN A 697 10.61 -19.22 1.20
N PRO A 698 10.15 -20.09 0.28
CA PRO A 698 10.87 -20.48 -0.95
C PRO A 698 11.18 -19.34 -1.90
N ASP A 699 10.37 -18.28 -1.88
CA ASP A 699 10.48 -17.16 -2.82
C ASP A 699 11.57 -16.15 -2.40
N LEU A 700 12.13 -16.26 -1.18
CA LEU A 700 13.24 -15.41 -0.72
C LEU A 700 14.54 -15.68 -1.50
N ASP A 701 15.25 -14.61 -1.82
CA ASP A 701 16.64 -14.63 -2.28
C ASP A 701 17.60 -14.72 -1.07
N VAL A 702 18.63 -15.56 -1.14
CA VAL A 702 19.37 -16.01 0.07
C VAL A 702 20.88 -15.96 -0.16
N TRP A 703 21.56 -15.10 0.60
CA TRP A 703 22.99 -14.87 0.51
C TRP A 703 23.69 -15.32 1.80
N ILE A 704 24.81 -16.02 1.65
CA ILE A 704 25.61 -16.56 2.75
C ILE A 704 26.99 -15.91 2.69
N ILE A 705 27.41 -15.26 3.78
CA ILE A 705 28.71 -14.59 3.87
C ILE A 705 29.58 -15.28 4.91
N THR A 706 30.80 -15.64 4.53
CA THR A 706 31.73 -16.36 5.40
C THR A 706 33.18 -15.96 5.13
N GLY A 707 34.05 -16.18 6.11
CA GLY A 707 35.50 -16.14 5.92
C GLY A 707 36.03 -17.54 5.65
N ASP A 708 37.23 -17.67 5.11
CA ASP A 708 37.87 -18.96 4.87
C ASP A 708 37.88 -19.87 6.12
N GLY A 709 38.28 -19.36 7.29
CA GLY A 709 38.29 -20.11 8.54
C GLY A 709 36.91 -20.43 9.11
N ASP A 710 35.91 -19.56 8.89
CA ASP A 710 34.53 -19.78 9.34
C ASP A 710 33.83 -20.84 8.47
N GLY A 711 34.00 -20.76 7.15
CA GLY A 711 33.35 -21.61 6.16
C GLY A 711 34.04 -22.95 5.91
N LEU A 712 35.35 -23.05 6.13
CA LEU A 712 36.16 -24.25 5.80
C LEU A 712 36.72 -24.97 7.05
N SER A 713 36.91 -24.28 8.18
CA SER A 713 37.21 -24.96 9.46
C SER A 713 35.93 -25.25 10.24
N ILE A 714 35.47 -24.34 11.10
CA ILE A 714 34.40 -24.63 12.08
C ILE A 714 33.05 -24.90 11.39
N GLY A 715 32.84 -24.35 10.19
CA GLY A 715 31.67 -24.56 9.34
C GLY A 715 31.81 -25.59 8.23
N GLY A 716 32.99 -26.17 7.99
CA GLY A 716 33.28 -26.99 6.79
C GLY A 716 32.21 -28.05 6.48
N ASN A 717 31.81 -28.84 7.48
CA ASN A 717 30.78 -29.86 7.31
C ASN A 717 29.38 -29.29 6.96
N HIS A 718 29.03 -28.10 7.46
CA HIS A 718 27.76 -27.43 7.14
C HIS A 718 27.79 -26.84 5.73
N THR A 719 28.91 -26.23 5.33
CA THR A 719 29.15 -25.74 3.96
C THR A 719 29.03 -26.88 2.95
N MET A 720 29.73 -28.00 3.20
CA MET A 720 29.64 -29.23 2.40
C MET A 720 28.19 -29.73 2.28
N HIS A 721 27.44 -29.81 3.38
CA HIS A 721 26.06 -30.31 3.35
C HIS A 721 25.08 -29.39 2.61
N LEU A 722 25.27 -28.08 2.63
CA LEU A 722 24.44 -27.16 1.84
C LEU A 722 24.76 -27.27 0.33
N LEU A 723 26.04 -27.29 -0.03
CA LEU A 723 26.48 -27.47 -1.42
C LEU A 723 25.91 -28.76 -2.01
N ARG A 724 26.05 -29.89 -1.28
CA ARG A 724 25.50 -31.19 -1.68
C ARG A 724 23.97 -31.22 -1.79
N ARG A 725 23.24 -30.36 -1.08
CA ARG A 725 21.77 -30.28 -1.19
C ARG A 725 21.30 -29.53 -2.44
N ASN A 726 22.12 -28.65 -3.00
CA ASN A 726 21.71 -27.68 -4.01
C ASN A 726 20.51 -26.82 -3.55
N LEU A 727 20.61 -26.22 -2.36
CA LEU A 727 19.69 -25.17 -1.92
C LEU A 727 19.88 -23.94 -2.83
N ASP A 728 18.80 -23.28 -3.26
CA ASP A 728 18.89 -22.04 -4.04
C ASP A 728 19.41 -20.88 -3.16
N CYS A 729 20.72 -20.62 -3.21
CA CYS A 729 21.39 -19.56 -2.46
C CYS A 729 22.84 -19.28 -2.96
N GLN A 730 23.33 -18.07 -2.70
CA GLN A 730 24.67 -17.62 -3.07
C GLN A 730 25.58 -17.64 -1.84
N ILE A 731 26.84 -18.06 -2.02
CA ILE A 731 27.82 -18.20 -0.94
C ILE A 731 29.07 -17.40 -1.31
N LEU A 732 29.32 -16.31 -0.61
CA LEU A 732 30.49 -15.47 -0.79
C LEU A 732 31.51 -15.78 0.31
N LEU A 733 32.60 -16.46 -0.05
CA LEU A 733 33.72 -16.76 0.83
C LEU A 733 34.82 -15.73 0.60
N PHE A 734 35.12 -14.94 1.63
CA PHE A 734 36.17 -13.93 1.58
C PHE A 734 37.47 -14.62 2.01
N ASN A 735 38.40 -14.80 1.07
CA ASN A 735 39.69 -15.45 1.30
C ASN A 735 40.80 -14.40 1.44
N ASN A 736 41.46 -14.40 2.61
CA ASN A 736 42.56 -13.51 2.94
C ASN A 736 43.77 -14.23 3.57
N GLU A 737 43.76 -15.57 3.54
CA GLU A 737 44.81 -16.42 4.08
C GLU A 737 45.20 -16.12 5.55
N ILE A 738 44.36 -15.51 6.40
CA ILE A 738 44.71 -15.22 7.81
C ILE A 738 43.52 -15.02 8.77
N TYR A 739 43.63 -15.51 10.01
CA TYR A 739 42.68 -15.15 11.08
C TYR A 739 42.94 -13.74 11.62
N GLY A 740 42.42 -12.72 10.92
CA GLY A 740 42.58 -11.31 11.31
C GLY A 740 42.13 -10.99 12.75
N LEU A 741 40.98 -11.51 13.19
CA LEU A 741 40.45 -11.25 14.55
C LEU A 741 41.26 -11.89 15.69
N THR A 742 42.06 -12.93 15.43
CA THR A 742 42.84 -13.63 16.48
C THR A 742 44.27 -13.11 16.63
N LYS A 743 44.54 -11.92 16.06
CA LYS A 743 45.85 -11.27 15.91
C LYS A 743 46.77 -11.94 14.88
N GLY A 744 46.21 -12.35 13.75
CA GLY A 744 46.97 -12.82 12.60
C GLY A 744 47.49 -14.25 12.73
N GLN A 745 46.71 -15.17 13.31
CA GLN A 745 47.05 -16.60 13.33
C GLN A 745 46.81 -17.20 11.94
N TYR A 746 47.51 -18.29 11.60
CA TYR A 746 47.31 -18.95 10.31
C TYR A 746 45.91 -19.58 10.24
N SER A 747 45.28 -19.41 9.08
CA SER A 747 43.96 -19.89 8.70
C SER A 747 44.05 -21.19 7.89
N PRO A 748 42.94 -21.88 7.56
CA PRO A 748 42.97 -23.07 6.72
C PRO A 748 43.54 -22.85 5.32
N THR A 749 43.55 -21.60 4.82
CA THR A 749 44.08 -21.26 3.49
C THR A 749 45.49 -20.66 3.51
N SER A 750 46.05 -20.38 4.70
CA SER A 750 47.41 -19.83 4.83
C SER A 750 48.47 -20.74 4.21
N ARG A 751 49.30 -20.19 3.33
CA ARG A 751 50.46 -20.89 2.75
C ARG A 751 51.42 -21.42 3.81
N GLU A 752 52.11 -22.51 3.49
CA GLU A 752 53.25 -23.01 4.27
C GLU A 752 54.31 -21.91 4.46
N GLY A 753 54.94 -21.89 5.63
CA GLY A 753 55.90 -20.86 6.02
C GLY A 753 55.29 -19.55 6.53
N THR A 754 53.96 -19.37 6.50
CA THR A 754 53.27 -18.18 7.05
C THR A 754 53.61 -17.99 8.53
N ARG A 755 54.25 -16.87 8.88
CA ARG A 755 54.70 -16.56 10.25
C ARG A 755 53.69 -15.70 11.00
N SER A 756 53.43 -16.05 12.24
CA SER A 756 52.53 -15.32 13.14
C SER A 756 53.06 -15.33 14.58
N PRO A 757 52.50 -14.53 15.50
CA PRO A 757 52.88 -14.57 16.92
C PRO A 757 52.69 -15.94 17.58
N SER A 758 51.73 -16.75 17.11
CA SER A 758 51.51 -18.14 17.55
C SER A 758 52.38 -19.16 16.82
N THR A 759 53.02 -18.76 15.72
CA THR A 759 53.70 -19.66 14.77
C THR A 759 54.96 -18.97 14.23
N PRO A 760 55.95 -18.65 15.09
CA PRO A 760 57.06 -17.74 14.75
C PRO A 760 58.05 -18.31 13.74
N PHE A 761 58.08 -19.64 13.57
CA PHE A 761 58.97 -20.33 12.62
C PHE A 761 58.35 -20.45 11.21
N GLY A 762 57.03 -20.36 11.10
CA GLY A 762 56.23 -20.60 9.89
C GLY A 762 55.23 -21.75 10.09
N SER A 763 54.07 -21.68 9.44
CA SER A 763 53.12 -22.80 9.34
C SER A 763 53.72 -23.98 8.59
N VAL A 764 53.28 -25.20 8.93
CA VAL A 764 53.63 -26.46 8.23
C VAL A 764 52.40 -27.19 7.67
N ASP A 765 51.20 -26.67 7.94
CA ASP A 765 49.94 -27.21 7.44
C ASP A 765 49.77 -26.86 5.96
N HIS A 766 49.39 -27.84 5.14
CA HIS A 766 49.10 -27.62 3.73
C HIS A 766 47.79 -26.83 3.57
N PRO A 767 47.75 -25.74 2.77
CA PRO A 767 46.57 -24.90 2.63
C PRO A 767 45.42 -25.61 1.91
N ALA A 768 44.22 -25.51 2.49
CA ALA A 768 42.97 -25.87 1.83
C ALA A 768 42.70 -24.93 0.64
N LYS A 769 42.24 -25.47 -0.48
CA LYS A 769 41.86 -24.71 -1.69
C LYS A 769 40.33 -24.52 -1.72
N PRO A 770 39.77 -23.32 -1.49
CA PRO A 770 38.33 -23.13 -1.27
C PRO A 770 37.44 -23.65 -2.40
N CYS A 771 37.72 -23.27 -3.65
CA CYS A 771 36.97 -23.77 -4.81
C CYS A 771 37.12 -25.29 -5.03
N ALA A 772 38.27 -25.89 -4.71
CA ALA A 772 38.46 -27.34 -4.84
C ALA A 772 37.67 -28.11 -3.77
N PHE A 773 37.65 -27.61 -2.53
CA PHE A 773 36.79 -28.12 -1.46
C PHE A 773 35.30 -28.01 -1.83
N ALA A 774 34.86 -26.87 -2.35
CA ALA A 774 33.46 -26.67 -2.74
C ALA A 774 33.06 -27.58 -3.90
N LEU A 775 33.90 -27.67 -4.94
CA LEU A 775 33.67 -28.55 -6.08
C LEU A 775 33.63 -30.03 -5.60
N GLY A 776 34.62 -30.47 -4.82
CA GLY A 776 34.67 -31.81 -4.21
C GLY A 776 33.48 -32.12 -3.29
N SER A 777 32.91 -31.11 -2.63
CA SER A 777 31.69 -31.21 -1.81
C SER A 777 30.39 -31.39 -2.62
N GLY A 778 30.47 -31.32 -3.96
CA GLY A 778 29.31 -31.46 -4.84
C GLY A 778 28.68 -30.14 -5.27
N ALA A 779 29.37 -29.00 -5.13
CA ALA A 779 28.89 -27.72 -5.66
C ALA A 779 28.58 -27.80 -7.16
N ARG A 780 27.55 -27.05 -7.57
CA ARG A 780 27.05 -26.95 -8.95
C ARG A 780 27.38 -25.63 -9.65
N PHE A 781 27.82 -24.62 -8.91
CA PHE A 781 28.42 -23.40 -9.45
C PHE A 781 29.64 -23.01 -8.63
N ILE A 782 30.74 -22.69 -9.32
CA ILE A 782 32.02 -22.24 -8.76
C ILE A 782 32.49 -21.00 -9.52
N ALA A 783 32.81 -19.93 -8.81
CA ALA A 783 33.46 -18.77 -9.39
C ALA A 783 34.57 -18.19 -8.50
N ARG A 784 35.46 -17.40 -9.11
CA ARG A 784 36.51 -16.64 -8.42
C ARG A 784 36.46 -15.16 -8.76
N GLY A 785 36.65 -14.32 -7.75
CA GLY A 785 36.66 -12.86 -7.86
C GLY A 785 37.82 -12.21 -7.11
N ILE A 786 38.02 -10.92 -7.36
CA ILE A 786 38.97 -10.05 -6.63
C ILE A 786 38.17 -8.86 -6.11
N ASP A 787 38.33 -8.55 -4.83
CA ASP A 787 37.65 -7.49 -4.08
C ASP A 787 37.48 -6.15 -4.83
N VAL A 788 38.57 -5.59 -5.39
CA VAL A 788 38.61 -4.29 -6.05
C VAL A 788 38.43 -4.34 -7.57
N ASN A 789 38.18 -5.51 -8.16
CA ASN A 789 38.13 -5.65 -9.62
C ASN A 789 36.74 -5.34 -10.19
N LYS A 790 36.71 -4.51 -11.24
CA LYS A 790 35.48 -4.10 -11.96
C LYS A 790 34.61 -5.27 -12.46
N ASN A 791 35.18 -6.47 -12.60
CA ASN A 791 34.50 -7.68 -13.06
C ASN A 791 33.78 -8.43 -11.92
N LEU A 792 34.04 -8.15 -10.64
CA LEU A 792 33.38 -8.85 -9.52
C LEU A 792 31.83 -8.81 -9.59
N PRO A 793 31.19 -7.68 -9.95
CA PRO A 793 29.74 -7.62 -10.17
C PRO A 793 29.20 -8.60 -11.24
N SER A 794 29.93 -8.92 -12.32
CA SER A 794 29.43 -9.89 -13.30
C SER A 794 29.46 -11.32 -12.75
N VAL A 795 30.43 -11.64 -11.90
CA VAL A 795 30.47 -12.91 -11.15
C VAL A 795 29.30 -13.01 -10.16
N LEU A 796 29.00 -11.94 -9.42
CA LEU A 796 27.86 -11.89 -8.50
C LEU A 796 26.52 -12.04 -9.23
N LYS A 797 26.36 -11.42 -10.42
CA LYS A 797 25.17 -11.62 -11.28
C LYS A 797 25.02 -13.06 -11.74
N ALA A 798 26.10 -13.70 -12.17
CA ALA A 798 26.07 -15.11 -12.58
C ALA A 798 25.69 -16.03 -11.41
N ALA A 799 26.21 -15.77 -10.21
CA ALA A 799 25.88 -16.55 -9.01
C ALA A 799 24.40 -16.46 -8.60
N HIS A 800 23.74 -15.31 -8.81
CA HIS A 800 22.30 -15.14 -8.58
C HIS A 800 21.43 -15.74 -9.71
N ALA A 801 21.92 -15.70 -10.95
CA ALA A 801 21.25 -16.29 -12.11
C ALA A 801 21.23 -17.82 -12.05
N HIS A 802 22.28 -18.45 -11.52
CA HIS A 802 22.29 -19.88 -11.21
C HIS A 802 21.22 -20.22 -10.15
N LYS A 803 20.41 -21.25 -10.42
CA LYS A 803 19.41 -21.76 -9.49
C LYS A 803 19.92 -23.05 -8.83
N GLY A 804 20.33 -22.89 -7.58
CA GLY A 804 21.15 -23.85 -6.85
C GLY A 804 22.15 -23.17 -5.91
N ALA A 805 23.09 -23.96 -5.37
CA ALA A 805 24.05 -23.49 -4.38
C ALA A 805 25.31 -22.93 -5.05
N ALA A 806 25.38 -21.61 -5.21
CA ALA A 806 26.42 -20.91 -5.96
C ALA A 806 27.59 -20.44 -5.08
N PHE A 807 28.77 -21.04 -5.24
CA PHE A 807 29.95 -20.74 -4.41
C PHE A 807 30.95 -19.81 -5.11
N VAL A 808 31.28 -18.69 -4.46
CA VAL A 808 32.22 -17.67 -4.95
C VAL A 808 33.36 -17.48 -3.96
N GLU A 809 34.58 -17.81 -4.39
CA GLU A 809 35.81 -17.43 -3.67
C GLU A 809 36.21 -16.01 -4.09
N ILE A 810 36.34 -15.09 -3.13
CA ILE A 810 36.75 -13.71 -3.39
C ILE A 810 38.08 -13.43 -2.68
N PHE A 811 39.12 -13.15 -3.47
CA PHE A 811 40.45 -12.80 -2.95
C PHE A 811 40.44 -11.38 -2.37
N GLN A 812 40.95 -11.25 -1.14
CA GLN A 812 40.89 -10.04 -0.32
C GLN A 812 42.18 -9.94 0.54
N ASN A 813 42.98 -8.87 0.42
CA ASN A 813 44.22 -8.76 1.23
C ASN A 813 43.92 -8.30 2.67
N CYS A 814 44.47 -8.98 3.69
CA CYS A 814 44.34 -8.55 5.09
C CYS A 814 45.43 -7.54 5.47
N ILE A 815 45.16 -6.25 5.26
CA ILE A 815 46.13 -5.14 5.38
C ILE A 815 46.93 -5.04 6.70
N VAL A 816 46.52 -5.72 7.78
CA VAL A 816 47.20 -5.68 9.09
C VAL A 816 48.14 -6.86 9.31
N TYR A 817 47.80 -8.05 8.81
CA TYR A 817 48.47 -9.31 9.16
C TYR A 817 48.91 -10.14 7.95
N ASN A 818 48.37 -9.87 6.77
CA ASN A 818 48.68 -10.57 5.53
C ASN A 818 48.46 -9.63 4.33
N ALA A 819 49.17 -8.50 4.36
CA ALA A 819 49.17 -7.53 3.27
C ALA A 819 49.83 -8.14 2.03
N ASP A 820 49.37 -7.72 0.85
CA ASP A 820 49.98 -8.01 -0.46
C ASP A 820 50.12 -9.52 -0.81
N VAL A 821 49.47 -10.41 -0.06
CA VAL A 821 49.56 -11.87 -0.23
C VAL A 821 49.11 -12.36 -1.62
N PHE A 822 48.20 -11.62 -2.27
CA PHE A 822 47.75 -11.87 -3.65
C PHE A 822 48.36 -10.92 -4.71
N ALA A 823 49.33 -10.07 -4.35
CA ALA A 823 49.86 -9.00 -5.22
C ALA A 823 50.38 -9.50 -6.59
N SER A 824 50.93 -10.72 -6.66
CA SER A 824 51.43 -11.35 -7.90
C SER A 824 50.37 -11.64 -8.98
N PHE A 825 49.09 -11.39 -8.71
CA PHE A 825 48.05 -11.31 -9.75
C PHE A 825 47.02 -10.20 -9.51
N VAL A 826 46.80 -9.75 -8.27
CA VAL A 826 45.87 -8.65 -7.94
C VAL A 826 46.41 -7.28 -8.40
N ASP A 827 47.72 -7.06 -8.31
CA ASP A 827 48.32 -5.77 -8.68
C ASP A 827 48.22 -5.51 -10.18
N LYS A 828 48.00 -4.25 -10.55
CA LYS A 828 47.92 -3.80 -11.96
C LYS A 828 49.16 -4.17 -12.77
N ALA A 829 50.35 -4.15 -12.16
CA ALA A 829 51.61 -4.55 -12.80
C ALA A 829 51.65 -6.05 -13.13
N ASN A 830 50.94 -6.87 -12.35
CA ASN A 830 50.92 -8.33 -12.46
C ASN A 830 49.65 -8.86 -13.15
N ALA A 831 48.81 -7.99 -13.71
CA ALA A 831 47.56 -8.37 -14.38
C ALA A 831 47.75 -9.36 -15.55
N GLY A 832 48.96 -9.49 -16.09
CA GLY A 832 49.32 -10.54 -17.04
C GLY A 832 49.16 -11.97 -16.51
N HIS A 833 49.17 -12.18 -15.18
CA HIS A 833 48.92 -13.46 -14.52
C HIS A 833 47.44 -13.68 -14.15
N GLN A 834 46.53 -12.80 -14.55
CA GLN A 834 45.08 -13.03 -14.44
C GLN A 834 44.58 -13.80 -15.67
N LEU A 835 43.84 -14.88 -15.44
CA LEU A 835 43.11 -15.61 -16.47
C LEU A 835 41.60 -15.49 -16.18
N TRP A 836 40.97 -14.49 -16.79
CA TRP A 836 39.52 -14.32 -16.73
C TRP A 836 38.86 -15.28 -17.71
N VAL A 837 38.25 -16.35 -17.19
CA VAL A 837 37.64 -17.40 -18.00
C VAL A 837 36.24 -16.99 -18.47
N GLU A 838 35.91 -17.33 -19.70
CA GLU A 838 34.62 -17.06 -20.34
C GLU A 838 34.23 -18.25 -21.21
N HIS A 839 33.01 -18.73 -21.06
CA HIS A 839 32.57 -19.99 -21.69
C HIS A 839 32.66 -19.93 -23.22
N GLY A 840 33.23 -20.98 -23.82
CA GLY A 840 33.44 -21.09 -25.26
C GLY A 840 34.69 -20.36 -25.78
N LYS A 841 35.49 -19.71 -24.91
CA LYS A 841 36.74 -19.04 -25.33
C LYS A 841 38.00 -19.81 -24.90
N PRO A 842 39.09 -19.78 -25.69
CA PRO A 842 40.39 -20.33 -25.31
C PRO A 842 40.93 -19.75 -23.98
N LEU A 843 41.55 -20.58 -23.15
CA LEU A 843 42.17 -20.22 -21.88
C LEU A 843 43.50 -19.47 -22.10
N VAL A 844 43.39 -18.21 -22.48
CA VAL A 844 44.49 -17.31 -22.89
C VAL A 844 44.71 -16.20 -21.86
N PHE A 845 45.97 -15.91 -21.55
CA PHE A 845 46.40 -14.90 -20.58
C PHE A 845 47.62 -14.10 -21.10
N ALA A 846 48.29 -13.35 -20.24
CA ALA A 846 49.48 -12.55 -20.59
C ALA A 846 49.30 -11.68 -21.85
N GLY A 847 48.14 -11.03 -21.98
CA GLY A 847 47.82 -10.14 -23.11
C GLY A 847 47.65 -10.84 -24.46
N GLY A 848 47.47 -12.16 -24.49
CA GLY A 848 47.37 -12.97 -25.72
C GLY A 848 48.61 -13.80 -26.03
N THR A 849 49.69 -13.67 -25.26
CA THR A 849 50.99 -14.31 -25.54
C THR A 849 51.16 -15.71 -24.95
N LYS A 850 50.28 -16.14 -24.04
CA LYS A 850 50.34 -17.46 -23.39
C LYS A 850 48.95 -18.07 -23.22
N GLY A 851 48.87 -19.39 -23.26
CA GLY A 851 47.65 -20.16 -23.03
C GLY A 851 47.87 -21.38 -22.15
N LEU A 852 46.77 -22.05 -21.78
CA LEU A 852 46.80 -23.33 -21.07
C LEU A 852 46.44 -24.49 -22.02
N ALA A 853 47.37 -25.42 -22.21
CA ALA A 853 47.17 -26.66 -22.96
C ALA A 853 46.96 -27.84 -22.01
N LEU A 854 46.30 -28.90 -22.48
CA LEU A 854 46.22 -30.16 -21.74
C LEU A 854 47.49 -31.00 -21.98
N ASP A 855 48.13 -31.43 -20.90
CA ASP A 855 49.10 -32.51 -20.93
C ASP A 855 48.38 -33.85 -20.85
N VAL A 856 48.29 -34.56 -21.98
CA VAL A 856 47.54 -35.82 -22.10
C VAL A 856 48.25 -37.03 -21.47
N GLU A 857 49.55 -36.93 -21.19
CA GLU A 857 50.30 -37.99 -20.49
C GLU A 857 50.11 -37.89 -18.98
N ARG A 858 50.05 -36.66 -18.45
CA ARG A 858 49.94 -36.38 -17.01
C ARG A 858 48.53 -36.06 -16.53
N LEU A 859 47.60 -35.79 -17.46
CA LEU A 859 46.24 -35.31 -17.19
C LEU A 859 46.21 -34.02 -16.35
N THR A 860 47.12 -33.09 -16.68
CA THR A 860 47.29 -31.79 -16.02
C THR A 860 47.34 -30.67 -17.05
N LEU A 861 46.97 -29.44 -16.67
CA LEU A 861 47.22 -28.27 -17.52
C LEU A 861 48.73 -27.92 -17.54
N LYS A 862 49.19 -27.38 -18.66
CA LYS A 862 50.54 -26.78 -18.82
C LYS A 862 50.45 -25.45 -19.55
N VAL A 863 51.32 -24.51 -19.17
CA VAL A 863 51.47 -23.24 -19.89
C VAL A 863 52.15 -23.50 -21.23
N VAL A 864 51.61 -22.90 -22.30
CA VAL A 864 52.21 -22.84 -23.63
C VAL A 864 52.32 -21.39 -24.09
N ASP A 865 53.37 -21.08 -24.86
CA ASP A 865 53.51 -19.80 -25.55
C ASP A 865 52.69 -19.81 -26.84
N ILE A 866 52.04 -18.68 -27.15
CA ILE A 866 51.22 -18.50 -28.34
C ILE A 866 52.06 -17.76 -29.39
N VAL A 867 52.34 -18.45 -30.50
CA VAL A 867 53.11 -17.92 -31.63
C VAL A 867 52.14 -17.56 -32.77
N ASP A 868 52.33 -16.39 -33.38
CA ASP A 868 51.51 -15.85 -34.49
C ASP A 868 49.98 -15.85 -34.27
N GLY A 869 49.54 -15.95 -33.01
CA GLY A 869 48.14 -15.99 -32.61
C GLY A 869 47.46 -17.37 -32.69
N ASP A 870 48.20 -18.45 -32.95
CA ASP A 870 47.61 -19.79 -32.98
C ASP A 870 47.23 -20.29 -31.57
N VAL A 871 45.95 -20.59 -31.40
CA VAL A 871 45.35 -21.13 -30.17
C VAL A 871 44.87 -22.58 -30.33
N SER A 872 45.21 -23.25 -31.44
CA SER A 872 44.75 -24.61 -31.77
C SER A 872 45.09 -25.67 -30.70
N GLY A 873 46.20 -25.49 -29.97
CA GLY A 873 46.60 -26.34 -28.84
C GLY A 873 46.13 -25.86 -27.46
N VAL A 874 45.41 -24.74 -27.37
CA VAL A 874 44.94 -24.15 -26.11
C VAL A 874 43.55 -24.69 -25.76
N VAL A 875 43.35 -25.09 -24.51
CA VAL A 875 42.07 -25.60 -24.02
C VAL A 875 41.01 -24.49 -24.01
N VAL A 876 39.82 -24.79 -24.54
CA VAL A 876 38.65 -23.89 -24.51
C VAL A 876 37.94 -24.04 -23.17
N HIS A 877 37.50 -22.93 -22.57
CA HIS A 877 36.78 -22.95 -21.29
C HIS A 877 35.35 -23.48 -21.45
N ASP A 878 35.09 -24.62 -20.85
CA ASP A 878 33.76 -25.19 -20.69
C ASP A 878 33.36 -25.14 -19.21
N GLN A 879 32.44 -24.23 -18.87
CA GLN A 879 31.94 -24.10 -17.50
C GLN A 879 31.06 -25.29 -17.07
N THR A 880 30.61 -26.13 -18.01
CA THR A 880 29.91 -27.38 -17.68
C THR A 880 30.89 -28.55 -17.45
N ASN A 881 32.17 -28.39 -17.81
CA ASN A 881 33.18 -29.43 -17.71
C ASN A 881 33.81 -29.48 -16.31
N ARG A 882 33.28 -30.38 -15.49
CA ARG A 882 33.70 -30.60 -14.09
C ARG A 882 35.17 -31.01 -13.95
N ALA A 883 35.74 -31.72 -14.92
CA ALA A 883 37.14 -32.14 -14.89
C ALA A 883 38.09 -30.95 -15.21
N LEU A 884 37.71 -30.10 -16.17
CA LEU A 884 38.42 -28.86 -16.45
C LEU A 884 38.34 -27.90 -15.26
N ALA A 885 37.16 -27.77 -14.63
CA ALA A 885 37.00 -26.97 -13.41
C ALA A 885 37.93 -27.46 -12.29
N HIS A 886 38.06 -28.77 -12.06
CA HIS A 886 39.04 -29.33 -11.11
C HIS A 886 40.48 -28.92 -11.45
N MET A 887 40.90 -29.05 -12.72
CA MET A 887 42.26 -28.65 -13.13
C MET A 887 42.51 -27.15 -12.94
N LEU A 888 41.51 -26.30 -13.22
CA LEU A 888 41.60 -24.84 -13.07
C LEU A 888 41.67 -24.37 -11.61
N VAL A 889 40.94 -25.00 -10.70
CA VAL A 889 40.95 -24.59 -9.27
C VAL A 889 42.19 -25.08 -8.52
N GLU A 890 42.82 -26.15 -9.00
CA GLU A 890 44.01 -26.79 -8.41
C GLU A 890 45.35 -26.15 -8.80
N MET A 891 45.41 -25.34 -9.87
CA MET A 891 46.67 -24.83 -10.45
C MET A 891 47.62 -24.22 -9.40
N PRO A 892 48.91 -24.61 -9.38
CA PRO A 892 49.85 -24.12 -8.39
C PRO A 892 50.26 -22.66 -8.66
N PHE A 893 50.21 -21.87 -7.60
CA PHE A 893 50.46 -20.43 -7.60
C PHE A 893 51.90 -20.07 -8.03
N GLY A 894 52.04 -19.13 -8.96
CA GLY A 894 53.33 -18.66 -9.49
C GLY A 894 53.59 -19.16 -10.92
N PRO A 895 53.83 -20.47 -11.15
CA PRO A 895 54.03 -21.01 -12.49
C PRO A 895 52.80 -20.96 -13.41
N PHE A 896 51.61 -20.77 -12.85
CA PHE A 896 50.33 -20.68 -13.57
C PHE A 896 49.59 -19.36 -13.26
N PRO A 897 48.76 -18.85 -14.18
CA PRO A 897 47.88 -17.72 -13.91
C PRO A 897 46.76 -18.09 -12.92
N MET A 898 46.21 -17.10 -12.22
CA MET A 898 45.02 -17.30 -11.40
C MET A 898 43.76 -17.32 -12.28
N ALA A 899 43.01 -18.41 -12.24
CA ALA A 899 41.69 -18.50 -12.87
C ALA A 899 40.66 -17.66 -12.10
N LEU A 900 39.95 -16.79 -12.82
CA LEU A 900 39.00 -15.79 -12.31
C LEU A 900 37.75 -15.78 -13.22
N GLY A 901 36.59 -15.40 -12.69
CA GLY A 901 35.31 -15.53 -13.41
C GLY A 901 34.54 -16.79 -13.03
N VAL A 902 33.61 -17.23 -13.88
CA VAL A 902 32.77 -18.42 -13.67
C VAL A 902 33.52 -19.67 -14.15
N ILE A 903 33.98 -20.47 -13.20
CA ILE A 903 34.84 -21.65 -13.46
C ILE A 903 33.99 -22.91 -13.67
N TYR A 904 32.85 -23.02 -12.97
CA TYR A 904 31.89 -24.11 -13.15
C TYR A 904 30.46 -23.59 -12.99
N ASP A 905 29.53 -24.07 -13.81
CA ASP A 905 28.09 -23.76 -13.77
C ASP A 905 27.30 -24.89 -14.46
N ASP A 906 26.56 -25.65 -13.64
CA ASP A 906 25.86 -26.89 -13.99
C ASP A 906 24.51 -26.93 -13.25
N PRO A 907 23.52 -26.14 -13.67
CA PRO A 907 22.27 -25.93 -12.92
C PRO A 907 21.38 -27.19 -12.90
N ALA A 908 20.68 -27.40 -11.78
CA ALA A 908 19.84 -28.57 -11.54
C ALA A 908 18.70 -28.22 -10.56
N PRO A 909 17.66 -29.08 -10.43
CA PRO A 909 16.58 -28.87 -9.48
C PRO A 909 17.10 -28.60 -8.05
N THR A 910 16.42 -27.67 -7.38
CA THR A 910 16.85 -27.10 -6.11
C THR A 910 16.17 -27.80 -4.92
N PHE A 911 16.78 -27.72 -3.74
CA PHE A 911 16.30 -28.49 -2.58
C PHE A 911 14.90 -28.08 -2.12
N GLU A 912 14.62 -26.77 -2.07
CA GLU A 912 13.34 -26.25 -1.59
C GLU A 912 12.20 -26.45 -2.61
N SER A 913 12.45 -26.31 -3.92
CA SER A 913 11.40 -26.48 -4.94
C SER A 913 10.81 -27.90 -4.93
N ALA A 914 11.63 -28.92 -4.66
CA ALA A 914 11.19 -30.29 -4.47
C ALA A 914 10.27 -30.46 -3.24
N VAL A 915 10.54 -29.74 -2.14
CA VAL A 915 9.71 -29.78 -0.91
C VAL A 915 8.39 -29.03 -1.10
N VAL A 916 8.39 -27.91 -1.82
CA VAL A 916 7.16 -27.16 -2.14
C VAL A 916 6.20 -28.00 -2.99
N ALA A 917 6.73 -28.69 -4.01
CA ALA A 917 5.94 -29.60 -4.84
C ALA A 917 5.28 -30.72 -4.03
N GLN A 918 6.01 -31.28 -3.05
CA GLN A 918 5.49 -32.30 -2.13
C GLN A 918 4.34 -31.77 -1.26
N ASN A 919 4.46 -30.56 -0.71
CA ASN A 919 3.43 -29.97 0.16
C ASN A 919 2.13 -29.61 -0.59
N ARG A 920 2.24 -29.13 -1.84
CA ARG A 920 1.06 -28.75 -2.64
C ARG A 920 0.14 -29.93 -2.95
N ALA A 921 0.68 -31.14 -3.08
CA ALA A 921 -0.08 -32.35 -3.35
C ALA A 921 -0.99 -32.83 -2.20
N ALA A 922 -0.94 -32.19 -1.02
CA ALA A 922 -1.58 -32.67 0.20
C ALA A 922 -2.83 -31.87 0.67
N SER A 923 -3.26 -30.81 -0.02
CA SER A 923 -4.12 -29.77 0.58
C SER A 923 -5.47 -29.44 -0.09
N GLU A 924 -5.83 -30.03 -1.22
CA GLU A 924 -7.01 -29.59 -2.01
C GLU A 924 -8.39 -29.95 -1.36
N GLY A 925 -9.33 -28.97 -1.32
CA GLY A 925 -10.79 -29.22 -1.27
C GLY A 925 -11.68 -28.67 -0.13
N LYS A 926 -11.57 -27.42 0.39
CA LYS A 926 -12.35 -26.91 1.57
C LYS A 926 -12.67 -25.37 1.54
N VAL A 927 -13.90 -24.91 1.89
CA VAL A 927 -14.35 -23.47 1.96
C VAL A 927 -15.56 -23.25 2.92
N ALA A 928 -15.75 -22.05 3.52
CA ALA A 928 -16.98 -21.50 4.16
C ALA A 928 -16.89 -19.94 4.33
N ASP A 929 -17.97 -19.21 4.72
CA ASP A 929 -17.94 -17.75 5.01
C ASP A 929 -19.16 -17.21 5.81
N LEU A 930 -19.16 -15.92 6.14
CA LEU A 930 -20.31 -15.13 6.63
C LEU A 930 -20.70 -14.06 5.55
N GLN A 931 -21.49 -12.97 5.77
CA GLN A 931 -21.72 -11.98 4.67
C GLN A 931 -23.03 -11.10 4.35
N LYS A 932 -23.60 -9.93 4.79
CA LYS A 932 -23.76 -9.02 5.98
C LYS A 932 -23.63 -7.45 5.54
N LEU A 933 -22.82 -6.39 5.99
CA LEU A 933 -22.78 -5.19 6.99
C LEU A 933 -22.56 -3.69 6.47
N VAL A 934 -23.32 -3.12 5.53
CA VAL A 934 -23.71 -1.66 5.62
C VAL A 934 -22.58 -0.59 5.26
N SER A 935 -22.67 0.76 5.46
CA SER A 935 -23.10 1.83 4.49
C SER A 935 -22.63 3.35 4.56
N LYS A 936 -22.13 3.94 3.44
CA LYS A 936 -22.33 5.33 2.85
C LYS A 936 -21.47 6.61 3.18
N GLY A 937 -21.03 7.38 2.12
CA GLY A 937 -20.20 8.64 2.11
C GLY A 937 -20.79 9.88 1.35
N GLN A 938 -20.07 10.99 0.97
CA GLN A 938 -20.67 12.37 0.74
C GLN A 938 -19.73 13.67 0.35
N THR A 939 -19.70 14.72 -0.58
CA THR A 939 -19.99 15.22 -2.02
C THR A 939 -19.84 16.80 -2.41
N TRP A 940 -18.98 17.43 -3.32
CA TRP A 940 -19.03 18.89 -3.92
C TRP A 940 -18.78 19.25 -5.54
N GLN A 941 -17.98 20.17 -6.22
CA GLN A 941 -18.04 20.68 -7.73
C GLN A 941 -16.78 21.20 -8.65
N VAL A 942 -16.82 21.47 -10.01
CA VAL A 942 -15.65 21.98 -10.92
C VAL A 942 -15.97 22.70 -12.32
N ASP A 943 -15.10 23.51 -13.07
CA ASP A 943 -15.42 24.50 -14.22
C ASP A 943 -14.46 24.85 -15.49
N LYS A 944 -14.74 25.86 -16.43
CA LYS A 944 -14.01 26.24 -17.75
C LYS A 944 -13.71 27.73 -18.22
N GLU A 945 -12.69 27.90 -19.10
CA GLU A 945 -12.44 29.04 -20.06
C GLU A 945 -11.88 28.59 -21.47
N PRO A 946 -11.81 29.46 -22.53
CA PRO A 946 -11.37 29.10 -23.90
C PRO A 946 -9.91 29.52 -24.28
N ARG A 947 -9.37 28.98 -25.38
CA ARG A 947 -8.11 29.41 -26.02
C ARG A 947 -8.33 29.84 -27.48
N GLU A 948 -7.61 30.87 -27.93
CA GLU A 948 -7.50 31.25 -29.35
C GLU A 948 -6.47 30.38 -30.10
N ALA A 949 -6.35 30.60 -31.42
CA ALA A 949 -5.80 29.66 -32.42
C ALA A 949 -4.27 29.58 -32.49
#